data_AF-A0AA36MHX3-F1
#
_entry.id   AF-A0AA36MHX3-F1
#
_cell.length_a   1.000
_cell.length_b   1.000
_cell.length_c   1.000
_cell.angle_alpha   90.00
_cell.angle_beta   90.00
_cell.angle_gamma   90.00
#
_symmetry.space_group_name_H-M   'P 1'
#
loop_
_entity.id
_entity.type
_entity.pdbx_description
1 polymer ?
#
loop_
_entity_poly.entity_id
_entity_poly.type
_entity_poly.pdbx_seq_one_letter_code
_entity_poly.pdbx_strand_id
1 'polypeptide(L)'
;MSCCFAWLKDLGFRLSLGPGVEHELDADEESGGELAEAPAARPLLTRRGGVSAEPTGANNVRYADWHPPFHQKTPEQRQRLHAALERCPLFQGFAAHDLSRIVDAIEITRVETGDQIYVKGEIGRSGYVLISGSACAETDAQDDHALLRRSSKFKLLYEEGDFFGEHTMLWGFRRRMTVDAVTSCILGKLRRDVYFNIAARAAMAARSFRETCLRAVPIFETFDDELIARIADIVERRLYREGEKIIQQGQPVVQKRRAPLPGEAKAELFIVASGECEATILVDKVGFGGGHELEEHAVRRYQKGERFGELGFIHRSRRAASVTATQESELFCLDRDTFERIVELELKQQENYASDPRKAIADFYSPGDHRGPGGVASGAGSSQWFAVYRPTSRDALAKMLNQTAVGKGLNVKGKSAKKNHLSGFVPFLQISDNNHKKDLEASPPDAWVTIYFQTRESQEAAHKELERVHMSVADSPAPIVRDDEFPAVYGLRMPETIMRKVYIDTADLQFQAGWETGRASEPAFMDMNLHALRKAKSDPKIVLYQYDATNELNPHGLLIAYAEEHEVAGKKIKSVKPVVSDFDTFTVGSRGVTYERLPEHQVDLMIWSLEQTRAILSQPGTKSWTSRWLEVLQKANQEGFHPTLPQYGFGDPTSYKLIEEVIKATHISGAVRHGAECFNFYFPQELDSEYLVVWDGFKDKPWAYHNQTELQDFLASRIQEGYSFPINPVWPLRDEGWYAIFDALVRAGACLNSWFPPERRIVELVEEIRSTFPDGFQADSTPAELDHEEHANLARFKARKRWRKLRSIRTLGVMKSISMQSTVE
;
A
#
# COMPACT_ATOMS: atom_id res chain seq x y z
N MET A 1 -15.23 12.41 16.85
CA MET A 1 -14.96 13.01 18.18
C MET A 1 -15.44 14.46 18.31
N SER A 2 -15.22 15.34 17.32
CA SER A 2 -15.70 16.75 17.31
C SER A 2 -17.20 16.93 17.64
N CYS A 3 -18.10 16.11 17.08
CA CYS A 3 -19.54 16.18 17.36
C CYS A 3 -19.92 15.82 18.81
N CYS A 4 -19.20 14.90 19.46
CA CYS A 4 -19.42 14.62 20.89
C CYS A 4 -18.99 15.79 21.78
N PHE A 5 -18.02 16.61 21.35
CA PHE A 5 -17.51 17.74 22.13
C PHE A 5 -18.46 18.93 22.17
N ALA A 6 -19.24 19.16 21.10
CA ALA A 6 -20.29 20.19 21.08
C ALA A 6 -21.43 19.83 22.05
N TRP A 7 -21.81 18.55 22.08
CA TRP A 7 -22.89 18.02 22.90
C TRP A 7 -22.58 18.07 24.43
N LEU A 8 -21.31 17.90 24.84
CA LEU A 8 -20.90 18.01 26.24
C LEU A 8 -21.00 19.44 26.82
N LYS A 9 -20.92 20.48 25.97
CA LYS A 9 -21.05 21.89 26.40
C LYS A 9 -22.49 22.24 26.77
N ASP A 10 -23.48 21.71 26.07
CA ASP A 10 -24.91 21.97 26.34
C ASP A 10 -25.40 21.32 27.65
N LEU A 11 -24.64 20.37 28.21
CA LEU A 11 -24.89 19.74 29.51
C LEU A 11 -24.08 20.34 30.67
N GLY A 12 -23.36 21.44 30.44
CA GLY A 12 -22.68 22.20 31.51
C GLY A 12 -21.25 21.76 31.84
N PHE A 13 -20.61 20.92 31.03
CA PHE A 13 -19.20 20.57 31.21
C PHE A 13 -18.28 21.56 30.48
N ARG A 14 -17.53 22.38 31.24
CA ARG A 14 -16.42 23.20 30.71
C ARG A 14 -15.11 22.41 30.77
N LEU A 15 -14.49 22.08 29.65
CA LEU A 15 -13.12 21.54 29.63
C LEU A 15 -12.11 22.69 29.64
N SER A 16 -11.16 22.67 30.59
CA SER A 16 -9.94 23.49 30.57
C SER A 16 -8.78 22.60 30.10
N LEU A 17 -8.15 22.96 28.99
CA LEU A 17 -6.82 22.44 28.65
C LEU A 17 -5.82 23.41 29.29
N GLY A 18 -5.17 22.98 30.38
CA GLY A 18 -4.09 23.73 31.00
C GLY A 18 -2.74 23.25 30.45
N PRO A 19 -1.79 24.16 30.13
CA PRO A 19 -0.41 23.79 29.86
C PRO A 19 0.31 23.46 31.18
N GLY A 20 1.33 22.59 31.10
CA GLY A 20 2.17 22.21 32.23
C GLY A 20 2.90 23.42 32.82
N VAL A 21 2.93 23.48 34.15
CA VAL A 21 3.81 24.39 34.90
C VAL A 21 4.43 23.58 36.03
N GLU A 22 5.76 23.62 36.06
CA GLU A 22 6.66 23.03 37.06
C GLU A 22 6.41 23.68 38.43
N HIS A 23 6.49 22.88 39.51
CA HIS A 23 6.38 23.38 40.88
C HIS A 23 7.72 23.23 41.59
N GLU A 24 8.41 24.35 41.81
CA GLU A 24 9.39 24.50 42.88
C GLU A 24 8.64 24.64 44.22
N LEU A 25 9.24 24.05 45.25
CA LEU A 25 8.80 24.07 46.64
C LEU A 25 9.60 25.15 47.36
N ASP A 26 8.94 26.12 47.98
CA ASP A 26 9.51 26.89 49.08
C ASP A 26 8.51 26.93 50.25
N ALA A 27 9.03 26.55 51.40
CA ALA A 27 8.41 26.73 52.71
C ALA A 27 8.70 28.15 53.20
N ASP A 28 7.75 28.79 53.89
CA ASP A 28 7.96 29.24 55.28
C ASP A 28 6.82 30.12 55.84
N GLU A 29 6.67 29.93 57.16
CA GLU A 29 6.23 30.84 58.23
C GLU A 29 4.75 31.21 58.49
N GLU A 30 4.34 30.83 59.71
CA GLU A 30 3.14 31.22 60.44
C GLU A 30 3.20 32.68 60.91
N SER A 31 2.04 33.37 60.87
CA SER A 31 1.76 34.51 61.75
C SER A 31 0.26 34.62 61.97
N GLY A 32 -0.15 34.55 63.25
CA GLY A 32 -1.54 34.59 63.70
C GLY A 32 -2.23 35.94 63.54
N GLY A 33 -3.55 35.86 63.32
CA GLY A 33 -4.50 36.98 63.40
C GLY A 33 -5.92 36.43 63.48
N GLU A 34 -6.66 36.84 64.52
CA GLU A 34 -8.05 36.46 64.79
C GLU A 34 -8.96 36.75 63.59
N LEU A 35 -9.74 35.75 63.15
CA LEU A 35 -10.73 35.88 62.09
C LEU A 35 -12.14 35.66 62.65
N ALA A 36 -12.99 36.65 62.40
CA ALA A 36 -14.42 36.68 62.64
C ALA A 36 -15.16 35.45 62.08
N GLU A 37 -16.33 35.17 62.66
CA GLU A 37 -17.23 34.06 62.30
C GLU A 37 -17.33 33.84 60.78
N ALA A 38 -17.01 32.60 60.37
CA ALA A 38 -16.98 32.19 58.98
C ALA A 38 -18.38 32.30 58.33
N PRO A 39 -18.51 32.89 57.13
CA PRO A 39 -19.75 32.83 56.38
C PRO A 39 -20.05 31.37 56.00
N ALA A 40 -21.32 30.99 56.07
CA ALA A 40 -21.82 29.65 55.76
C ALA A 40 -21.17 29.08 54.47
N ALA A 41 -20.57 27.90 54.61
CA ALA A 41 -19.81 27.23 53.56
C ALA A 41 -20.62 27.16 52.25
N ARG A 42 -20.07 27.75 51.18
CA ARG A 42 -20.53 27.50 49.81
C ARG A 42 -20.39 25.98 49.54
N PRO A 43 -21.35 25.34 48.85
CA PRO A 43 -21.23 23.91 48.54
C PRO A 43 -19.92 23.67 47.82
N LEU A 44 -19.07 22.80 48.37
CA LEU A 44 -17.82 22.38 47.75
C LEU A 44 -18.13 21.90 46.33
N LEU A 45 -17.56 22.56 45.33
CA LEU A 45 -17.58 22.11 43.94
C LEU A 45 -17.12 20.65 43.94
N THR A 46 -18.02 19.74 43.57
CA THR A 46 -17.73 18.31 43.46
C THR A 46 -16.52 18.12 42.54
N ARG A 47 -15.51 17.36 43.01
CA ARG A 47 -14.36 16.99 42.18
C ARG A 47 -14.87 16.34 40.90
N ARG A 48 -14.43 16.84 39.74
CA ARG A 48 -14.75 16.23 38.45
C ARG A 48 -13.97 14.92 38.34
N GLY A 49 -14.67 13.79 38.42
CA GLY A 49 -14.09 12.48 38.19
C GLY A 49 -13.72 12.28 36.72
N GLY A 50 -12.56 11.65 36.47
CA GLY A 50 -12.17 11.19 35.15
C GLY A 50 -12.98 9.96 34.73
N VAL A 51 -13.06 9.74 33.42
CA VAL A 51 -13.79 8.63 32.80
C VAL A 51 -12.81 7.92 31.89
N SER A 52 -12.82 6.59 31.91
CA SER A 52 -12.05 5.77 30.97
C SER A 52 -12.91 4.66 30.39
N ALA A 53 -12.79 4.45 29.08
CA ALA A 53 -13.37 3.31 28.40
C ALA A 53 -12.36 2.15 28.40
N GLU A 54 -12.86 0.91 28.31
CA GLU A 54 -12.01 -0.25 28.02
C GLU A 54 -11.25 -0.02 26.69
N PRO A 55 -9.96 -0.38 26.59
CA PRO A 55 -9.20 -0.22 25.36
C PRO A 55 -9.81 -1.05 24.22
N THR A 56 -10.00 -0.44 23.06
CA THR A 56 -10.57 -1.05 21.84
C THR A 56 -9.64 -0.83 20.67
N GLY A 57 -9.57 -1.77 19.72
CA GLY A 57 -8.74 -1.67 18.51
C GLY A 57 -7.94 -2.94 18.24
N ALA A 58 -7.05 -2.90 17.25
CA ALA A 58 -6.17 -4.02 16.87
C ALA A 58 -5.35 -4.60 18.05
N ASN A 59 -5.13 -3.79 19.10
CA ASN A 59 -4.31 -4.14 20.27
C ASN A 59 -5.11 -4.85 21.38
N ASN A 60 -6.39 -5.16 21.17
CA ASN A 60 -7.17 -5.96 22.10
C ASN A 60 -7.48 -7.34 21.49
N VAL A 61 -6.63 -8.31 21.83
CA VAL A 61 -6.67 -9.71 21.35
C VAL A 61 -8.07 -10.34 21.49
N ARG A 62 -8.91 -9.85 22.42
CA ARG A 62 -10.30 -10.32 22.60
C ARG A 62 -11.23 -10.06 21.41
N TYR A 63 -10.83 -9.26 20.43
CA TYR A 63 -11.72 -8.84 19.34
C TYR A 63 -11.17 -9.07 17.92
N ALA A 64 -10.01 -9.71 17.77
CA ALA A 64 -9.43 -10.06 16.47
C ALA A 64 -10.40 -10.89 15.60
N ASP A 65 -10.97 -11.96 16.16
CA ASP A 65 -11.90 -12.88 15.48
C ASP A 65 -13.38 -12.50 15.66
N TRP A 66 -13.62 -11.25 16.07
CA TRP A 66 -14.97 -10.78 16.30
C TRP A 66 -15.72 -10.65 14.97
N HIS A 67 -16.74 -11.47 14.80
CA HIS A 67 -17.71 -11.35 13.72
C HIS A 67 -18.94 -10.63 14.26
N PRO A 68 -19.50 -9.66 13.50
CA PRO A 68 -20.75 -9.05 13.91
C PRO A 68 -21.81 -10.16 14.00
N PRO A 69 -22.51 -10.29 15.14
CA PRO A 69 -23.60 -11.24 15.24
C PRO A 69 -24.64 -10.91 14.18
N PHE A 70 -25.36 -11.93 13.71
CA PHE A 70 -26.48 -11.73 12.80
C PHE A 70 -27.75 -12.16 13.49
N HIS A 71 -28.73 -11.26 13.55
CA HIS A 71 -30.06 -11.56 14.03
C HIS A 71 -31.07 -11.34 12.92
N GLN A 72 -31.86 -12.36 12.62
CA GLN A 72 -32.94 -12.28 11.63
C GLN A 72 -33.99 -11.25 12.06
N LYS A 73 -34.38 -10.37 11.13
CA LYS A 73 -35.34 -9.27 11.35
C LYS A 73 -36.33 -9.21 10.20
N THR A 74 -37.54 -8.75 10.48
CA THR A 74 -38.50 -8.45 9.40
C THR A 74 -38.07 -7.18 8.66
N PRO A 75 -38.52 -6.97 7.40
CA PRO A 75 -38.22 -5.75 6.65
C PRO A 75 -38.62 -4.47 7.40
N GLU A 76 -39.76 -4.49 8.10
CA GLU A 76 -40.28 -3.35 8.86
C GLU A 76 -39.40 -3.06 10.09
N GLN A 77 -38.96 -4.09 10.81
CA GLN A 77 -38.04 -3.96 11.94
C GLN A 77 -36.70 -3.37 11.47
N ARG A 78 -36.16 -3.89 10.35
CA ARG A 78 -34.92 -3.38 9.75
C ARG A 78 -35.05 -1.90 9.40
N GLN A 79 -36.14 -1.51 8.74
CA GLN A 79 -36.40 -0.13 8.34
C GLN A 79 -36.51 0.81 9.54
N ARG A 80 -37.25 0.43 10.59
CA ARG A 80 -37.40 1.24 11.82
C ARG A 80 -36.07 1.42 12.55
N LEU A 81 -35.26 0.36 12.65
CA LEU A 81 -33.92 0.45 13.23
C LEU A 81 -33.03 1.40 12.43
N HIS A 82 -33.03 1.29 11.09
CA HIS A 82 -32.23 2.16 10.24
C HIS A 82 -32.59 3.64 10.45
N ALA A 83 -33.88 3.96 10.40
CA ALA A 83 -34.38 5.33 10.59
C ALA A 83 -34.07 5.88 12.00
N ALA A 84 -34.14 5.04 13.04
CA ALA A 84 -33.81 5.43 14.41
C ALA A 84 -32.31 5.74 14.57
N LEU A 85 -31.44 4.88 14.03
CA LEU A 85 -30.00 5.08 14.12
C LEU A 85 -29.54 6.30 13.31
N GLU A 86 -30.09 6.55 12.12
CA GLU A 86 -29.77 7.74 11.30
C GLU A 86 -30.07 9.07 12.03
N ARG A 87 -31.13 9.09 12.85
CA ARG A 87 -31.50 10.25 13.66
C ARG A 87 -30.58 10.44 14.87
N CYS A 88 -29.94 9.38 15.36
CA CYS A 88 -29.12 9.40 16.55
C CYS A 88 -27.72 9.98 16.26
N PRO A 89 -27.27 11.02 17.00
CA PRO A 89 -25.96 11.64 16.80
C PRO A 89 -24.76 10.70 16.88
N LEU A 90 -24.88 9.56 17.56
CA LEU A 90 -23.80 8.58 17.69
C LEU A 90 -23.47 7.81 16.41
N PHE A 91 -24.40 7.81 15.46
CA PHE A 91 -24.26 7.11 14.19
C PHE A 91 -24.18 8.08 13.00
N GLN A 92 -24.28 9.39 13.26
CA GLN A 92 -24.04 10.41 12.24
C GLN A 92 -22.58 10.34 11.75
N GLY A 93 -22.41 10.13 10.44
CA GLY A 93 -21.11 9.99 9.79
C GLY A 93 -20.66 8.55 9.51
N PHE A 94 -21.44 7.54 9.90
CA PHE A 94 -21.24 6.17 9.40
C PHE A 94 -21.65 6.08 7.93
N ALA A 95 -20.90 5.28 7.16
CA ALA A 95 -21.34 4.92 5.81
C ALA A 95 -22.56 3.98 5.88
N ALA A 96 -23.42 4.02 4.87
CA ALA A 96 -24.67 3.24 4.85
C ALA A 96 -24.45 1.73 5.06
N HIS A 97 -23.36 1.18 4.53
CA HIS A 97 -23.02 -0.24 4.70
C HIS A 97 -22.62 -0.57 6.14
N ASP A 98 -21.86 0.27 6.83
CA ASP A 98 -21.49 0.07 8.24
C ASP A 98 -22.71 0.20 9.15
N LEU A 99 -23.61 1.15 8.84
CA LEU A 99 -24.87 1.28 9.56
C LEU A 99 -25.74 0.03 9.39
N SER A 100 -25.81 -0.51 8.17
CA SER A 100 -26.49 -1.78 7.90
C SER A 100 -25.91 -2.94 8.72
N ARG A 101 -24.57 -3.03 8.86
CA ARG A 101 -23.91 -4.04 9.70
C ARG A 101 -24.29 -3.90 11.18
N ILE A 102 -24.44 -2.67 11.68
CA ILE A 102 -24.92 -2.42 13.04
C ILE A 102 -26.37 -2.90 13.17
N VAL A 103 -27.24 -2.56 12.22
CA VAL A 103 -28.64 -3.01 12.20
C VAL A 103 -28.72 -4.54 12.19
N ASP A 104 -27.89 -5.21 11.40
CA ASP A 104 -27.82 -6.68 11.35
C ASP A 104 -27.41 -7.31 12.68
N ALA A 105 -26.54 -6.62 13.43
CA ALA A 105 -26.05 -7.06 14.74
C ALA A 105 -26.94 -6.68 15.94
N ILE A 106 -27.96 -5.85 15.75
CA ILE A 106 -28.93 -5.54 16.81
C ILE A 106 -29.78 -6.78 17.13
N GLU A 107 -29.87 -7.12 18.41
CA GLU A 107 -30.73 -8.19 18.92
C GLU A 107 -32.17 -7.66 19.10
N ILE A 108 -33.18 -8.44 18.74
CA ILE A 108 -34.58 -8.07 18.98
C ILE A 108 -35.04 -8.71 20.30
N THR A 109 -35.54 -7.89 21.22
CA THR A 109 -36.05 -8.32 22.52
C THR A 109 -37.49 -7.87 22.69
N ARG A 110 -38.33 -8.70 23.32
CA ARG A 110 -39.70 -8.35 23.70
C ARG A 110 -39.79 -8.22 25.21
N VAL A 111 -40.50 -7.20 25.69
CA VAL A 111 -40.76 -6.96 27.10
C VAL A 111 -42.24 -6.67 27.29
N GLU A 112 -42.84 -7.16 28.37
CA GLU A 112 -44.26 -6.95 28.64
C GLU A 112 -44.49 -5.63 29.39
N THR A 113 -45.74 -5.18 29.41
CA THR A 113 -46.12 -3.98 30.16
C THR A 113 -45.74 -4.13 31.64
N GLY A 114 -45.01 -3.14 32.17
CA GLY A 114 -44.54 -3.12 33.56
C GLY A 114 -43.16 -3.75 33.77
N ASP A 115 -42.57 -4.40 32.77
CA ASP A 115 -41.22 -4.95 32.87
C ASP A 115 -40.15 -3.85 32.92
N GLN A 116 -39.08 -4.09 33.69
CA GLN A 116 -37.94 -3.18 33.75
C GLN A 116 -36.94 -3.49 32.63
N ILE A 117 -36.74 -2.53 31.72
CA ILE A 117 -35.79 -2.65 30.60
C ILE A 117 -34.34 -2.62 31.12
N TYR A 118 -34.07 -1.74 32.08
CA TYR A 118 -32.85 -1.76 32.90
C TYR A 118 -33.08 -1.02 34.22
N VAL A 119 -32.24 -1.31 35.21
CA VAL A 119 -32.40 -0.77 36.57
C VAL A 119 -31.30 0.25 36.90
N LYS A 120 -31.66 1.28 37.67
CA LYS A 120 -30.70 2.24 38.24
C LYS A 120 -29.59 1.52 39.02
N GLY A 121 -28.36 2.02 38.87
CA GLY A 121 -27.18 1.50 39.56
C GLY A 121 -26.46 0.36 38.83
N GLU A 122 -27.11 -0.33 37.89
CA GLU A 122 -26.49 -1.39 37.08
C GLU A 122 -25.48 -0.83 36.08
N ILE A 123 -24.44 -1.60 35.77
CA ILE A 123 -23.45 -1.21 34.75
C ILE A 123 -24.10 -1.37 33.36
N GLY A 124 -24.33 -0.27 32.66
CA GLY A 124 -24.91 -0.32 31.33
C GLY A 124 -23.86 -0.67 30.28
N ARG A 125 -24.06 -1.78 29.56
CA ARG A 125 -23.24 -2.20 28.40
C ARG A 125 -24.05 -2.32 27.11
N SER A 126 -25.25 -1.74 27.07
CA SER A 126 -26.14 -1.77 25.89
C SER A 126 -26.97 -0.50 25.75
N GLY A 127 -27.23 -0.09 24.51
CA GLY A 127 -28.28 0.86 24.16
C GLY A 127 -29.50 0.15 23.59
N TYR A 128 -30.65 0.81 23.58
CA TYR A 128 -31.92 0.26 23.13
C TYR A 128 -32.61 1.22 22.16
N VAL A 129 -33.08 0.70 21.03
CA VAL A 129 -34.01 1.37 20.12
C VAL A 129 -35.42 0.86 20.42
N LEU A 130 -36.39 1.74 20.64
CA LEU A 130 -37.79 1.35 20.76
C LEU A 130 -38.39 1.14 19.36
N ILE A 131 -38.67 -0.11 18.97
CA ILE A 131 -39.24 -0.42 17.63
C ILE A 131 -40.76 -0.28 17.67
N SER A 132 -41.38 -0.77 18.75
CA SER A 132 -42.80 -0.62 19.02
C SER A 132 -43.09 -0.58 20.53
N GLY A 133 -44.15 0.11 20.93
CA GLY A 133 -44.56 0.31 22.33
C GLY A 133 -44.13 1.67 22.88
N SER A 134 -44.22 1.83 24.21
CA SER A 134 -43.77 3.02 24.94
C SER A 134 -43.06 2.63 26.23
N ALA A 135 -42.02 3.37 26.61
CA ALA A 135 -41.26 3.15 27.84
C ALA A 135 -41.09 4.47 28.60
N CYS A 136 -40.84 4.41 29.91
CA CYS A 136 -40.62 5.62 30.69
C CYS A 136 -39.49 5.44 31.70
N ALA A 137 -38.80 6.54 31.98
CA ALA A 137 -37.76 6.62 32.97
C ALA A 137 -38.20 7.58 34.07
N GLU A 138 -38.20 7.12 35.32
CA GLU A 138 -38.51 7.94 36.48
C GLU A 138 -37.28 8.10 37.38
N THR A 139 -37.07 9.31 37.89
CA THR A 139 -36.04 9.59 38.91
C THR A 139 -36.60 9.29 40.30
N ASP A 140 -35.83 8.60 41.15
CA ASP A 140 -36.20 8.40 42.57
C ASP A 140 -36.42 9.74 43.28
N ALA A 141 -37.42 9.80 44.15
CA ALA A 141 -37.73 10.99 44.95
C ALA A 141 -36.65 11.37 45.99
N GLN A 142 -35.59 10.57 46.12
CA GLN A 142 -34.52 10.65 47.14
C GLN A 142 -33.13 10.91 46.54
N ASP A 143 -33.05 11.43 45.32
CA ASP A 143 -31.77 11.84 44.74
C ASP A 143 -31.31 13.19 45.34
N ASP A 144 -30.40 13.16 46.32
CA ASP A 144 -29.85 14.35 46.99
C ASP A 144 -29.12 15.31 46.03
N HIS A 145 -28.81 14.88 44.81
CA HIS A 145 -28.33 15.76 43.74
C HIS A 145 -29.41 16.66 43.11
N ALA A 146 -30.69 16.50 43.48
CA ALA A 146 -31.79 17.38 43.09
C ALA A 146 -31.67 18.80 43.68
N LEU A 147 -30.81 19.02 44.68
CA LEU A 147 -30.61 20.34 45.30
C LEU A 147 -30.00 21.40 44.35
N LEU A 148 -29.46 21.00 43.19
CA LEU A 148 -28.89 21.93 42.20
C LEU A 148 -29.82 22.23 41.00
N ARG A 149 -30.92 21.50 40.82
CA ARG A 149 -31.90 21.75 39.76
C ARG A 149 -33.28 21.90 40.37
N ARG A 150 -33.78 23.13 40.45
CA ARG A 150 -35.13 23.50 40.91
C ARG A 150 -36.24 22.91 40.01
N SER A 151 -36.45 21.60 39.98
CA SER A 151 -37.60 21.01 39.30
C SER A 151 -37.94 19.61 39.80
N SER A 152 -39.24 19.43 40.02
CA SER A 152 -40.06 18.25 40.26
C SER A 152 -39.58 16.93 39.61
N LYS A 153 -40.04 15.79 40.16
CA LYS A 153 -39.95 14.44 39.56
C LYS A 153 -39.90 14.50 38.03
N PHE A 154 -38.77 14.12 37.45
CA PHE A 154 -38.59 14.15 36.01
C PHE A 154 -38.96 12.77 35.45
N LYS A 155 -40.08 12.70 34.73
CA LYS A 155 -40.51 11.51 33.99
C LYS A 155 -40.17 11.71 32.52
N LEU A 156 -39.25 10.93 31.99
CA LEU A 156 -38.90 10.94 30.58
C LEU A 156 -39.67 9.82 29.88
N LEU A 157 -40.47 10.15 28.87
CA LEU A 157 -41.21 9.17 28.06
C LEU A 157 -40.43 8.89 26.77
N TYR A 158 -40.35 7.62 26.39
CA TYR A 158 -39.76 7.15 25.15
C TYR A 158 -40.85 6.60 24.23
N GLU A 159 -40.80 7.02 22.98
CA GLU A 159 -41.73 6.63 21.91
C GLU A 159 -41.02 5.84 20.80
N GLU A 160 -41.80 5.28 19.87
CA GLU A 160 -41.28 4.46 18.78
C GLU A 160 -40.25 5.25 17.94
N GLY A 161 -39.06 4.69 17.80
CA GLY A 161 -37.91 5.30 17.11
C GLY A 161 -36.88 5.92 18.06
N ASP A 162 -37.16 6.05 19.36
CA ASP A 162 -36.20 6.60 20.31
C ASP A 162 -35.05 5.64 20.62
N PHE A 163 -33.84 6.20 20.72
CA PHE A 163 -32.65 5.50 21.20
C PHE A 163 -32.30 5.96 22.62
N PHE A 164 -32.19 5.02 23.56
CA PHE A 164 -31.89 5.32 24.95
C PHE A 164 -30.85 4.37 25.56
N GLY A 165 -30.22 4.82 26.65
CA GLY A 165 -29.12 4.08 27.29
C GLY A 165 -27.73 4.27 26.64
N GLU A 166 -27.64 5.16 25.66
CA GLU A 166 -26.47 5.43 24.83
C GLU A 166 -25.20 5.81 25.64
N HIS A 167 -25.36 6.63 26.69
CA HIS A 167 -24.24 7.10 27.51
C HIS A 167 -23.54 5.97 28.26
N THR A 168 -24.33 5.09 28.86
CA THR A 168 -23.77 3.95 29.57
C THR A 168 -23.17 2.96 28.58
N MET A 169 -23.75 2.79 27.39
CA MET A 169 -23.15 1.98 26.34
C MET A 169 -21.75 2.48 25.94
N LEU A 170 -21.51 3.80 25.85
CA LEU A 170 -20.22 4.39 25.45
C LEU A 170 -19.15 4.43 26.52
N TRP A 171 -19.52 4.52 27.81
CA TRP A 171 -18.53 4.67 28.89
C TRP A 171 -18.59 3.59 29.98
N GLY A 172 -19.55 2.67 29.93
CA GLY A 172 -19.68 1.58 30.90
C GLY A 172 -20.10 2.06 32.29
N PHE A 173 -20.77 3.21 32.37
CA PHE A 173 -21.23 3.76 33.64
C PHE A 173 -22.43 3.02 34.23
N ARG A 174 -22.65 3.26 35.52
CA ARG A 174 -23.90 2.90 36.18
C ARG A 174 -25.08 3.66 35.56
N ARG A 175 -26.18 2.95 35.30
CA ARG A 175 -27.47 3.52 34.88
C ARG A 175 -27.92 4.53 35.94
N ARG A 176 -28.31 5.72 35.51
CA ARG A 176 -28.72 6.80 36.42
C ARG A 176 -30.19 6.70 36.82
N MET A 177 -31.00 6.02 36.00
CA MET A 177 -32.44 5.88 36.13
C MET A 177 -32.82 4.44 35.80
N THR A 178 -33.95 4.00 36.34
CA THR A 178 -34.63 2.78 35.90
C THR A 178 -35.52 3.14 34.71
N VAL A 179 -35.63 2.24 33.74
CA VAL A 179 -36.58 2.40 32.62
C VAL A 179 -37.53 1.23 32.62
N ASP A 180 -38.82 1.54 32.68
CA ASP A 180 -39.92 0.58 32.73
C ASP A 180 -40.74 0.66 31.44
N ALA A 181 -41.21 -0.49 30.96
CA ALA A 181 -42.11 -0.59 29.82
C ALA A 181 -43.52 -0.12 30.21
N VAL A 182 -44.04 0.89 29.51
CA VAL A 182 -45.40 1.44 29.73
C VAL A 182 -46.43 0.60 28.99
N THR A 183 -46.06 0.01 27.86
CA THR A 183 -46.83 -0.99 27.11
C THR A 183 -45.93 -2.18 26.77
N SER A 184 -46.50 -3.26 26.19
CA SER A 184 -45.68 -4.34 25.63
C SER A 184 -44.80 -3.76 24.52
N CYS A 185 -43.48 -3.89 24.65
CA CYS A 185 -42.51 -3.26 23.77
C CYS A 185 -41.70 -4.27 22.96
N ILE A 186 -41.35 -3.88 21.74
CA ILE A 186 -40.33 -4.53 20.92
C ILE A 186 -39.11 -3.61 20.90
N LEU A 187 -37.98 -4.12 21.37
CA LEU A 187 -36.73 -3.39 21.53
C LEU A 187 -35.65 -3.94 20.59
N GLY A 188 -34.87 -3.04 20.00
CA GLY A 188 -33.59 -3.37 19.40
C GLY A 188 -32.46 -3.11 20.39
N LYS A 189 -31.83 -4.16 20.91
CA LYS A 189 -30.71 -4.07 21.86
C LYS A 189 -29.37 -4.05 21.12
N LEU A 190 -28.65 -2.93 21.22
CA LEU A 190 -27.30 -2.78 20.71
C LEU A 190 -26.29 -2.93 21.84
N ARG A 191 -25.42 -3.93 21.74
CA ARG A 191 -24.34 -4.10 22.71
C ARG A 191 -23.18 -3.14 22.45
N ARG A 192 -22.51 -2.76 23.53
CA ARG A 192 -21.31 -1.92 23.52
C ARG A 192 -20.22 -2.49 22.62
N ASP A 193 -19.85 -3.75 22.83
CA ASP A 193 -18.76 -4.38 22.08
C ASP A 193 -19.07 -4.44 20.59
N VAL A 194 -20.34 -4.65 20.21
CA VAL A 194 -20.79 -4.60 18.81
C VAL A 194 -20.57 -3.22 18.21
N TYR A 195 -21.03 -2.17 18.90
CA TYR A 195 -20.84 -0.79 18.46
C TYR A 195 -19.36 -0.44 18.29
N PHE A 196 -18.55 -0.64 19.34
CA PHE A 196 -17.13 -0.27 19.31
C PHE A 196 -16.35 -1.05 18.25
N ASN A 197 -16.65 -2.33 18.05
CA ASN A 197 -15.96 -3.15 17.06
C ASN A 197 -16.28 -2.73 15.62
N ILE A 198 -17.55 -2.45 15.31
CA ILE A 198 -17.92 -1.97 13.97
C ILE A 198 -17.40 -0.55 13.76
N ALA A 199 -17.58 0.34 14.74
CA ALA A 199 -17.14 1.73 14.68
C ALA A 199 -15.62 1.87 14.51
N ALA A 200 -14.84 1.14 15.32
CA ALA A 200 -13.38 1.18 15.25
C ALA A 200 -12.88 0.63 13.91
N ARG A 201 -13.41 -0.52 13.46
CA ARG A 201 -13.04 -1.10 12.15
C ARG A 201 -13.40 -0.17 10.98
N ALA A 202 -14.58 0.44 11.01
CA ALA A 202 -14.99 1.41 10.00
C ALA A 202 -14.06 2.64 9.99
N ALA A 203 -13.69 3.16 11.17
CA ALA A 203 -12.76 4.28 11.28
C ALA A 203 -11.35 3.93 10.79
N MET A 204 -10.86 2.73 11.12
CA MET A 204 -9.57 2.21 10.64
C MET A 204 -9.58 2.02 9.12
N ALA A 205 -10.63 1.42 8.55
CA ALA A 205 -10.78 1.23 7.11
C ALA A 205 -10.83 2.58 6.38
N ALA A 206 -11.60 3.55 6.90
CA ALA A 206 -11.67 4.88 6.32
C ALA A 206 -10.33 5.63 6.40
N ARG A 207 -9.56 5.46 7.48
CA ARG A 207 -8.21 6.02 7.60
C ARG A 207 -7.24 5.36 6.62
N SER A 208 -7.20 4.03 6.58
CA SER A 208 -6.35 3.26 5.67
C SER A 208 -6.65 3.58 4.20
N PHE A 209 -7.93 3.75 3.85
CA PHE A 209 -8.32 4.20 2.51
C PHE A 209 -7.80 5.60 2.19
N ARG A 210 -7.88 6.56 3.13
CA ARG A 210 -7.27 7.90 2.96
C ARG A 210 -5.77 7.82 2.74
N GLU A 211 -5.06 7.04 3.56
CA GLU A 211 -3.61 6.86 3.44
C GLU A 211 -3.24 6.24 2.08
N THR A 212 -4.00 5.23 1.63
CA THR A 212 -3.84 4.60 0.31
C THR A 212 -4.01 5.62 -0.82
N CYS A 213 -5.07 6.43 -0.76
CA CYS A 213 -5.32 7.53 -1.69
C CYS A 213 -4.17 8.54 -1.72
N LEU A 214 -3.61 8.90 -0.56
CA LEU A 214 -2.49 9.84 -0.48
C LEU A 214 -1.21 9.25 -1.07
N ARG A 215 -0.89 7.98 -0.81
CA ARG A 215 0.26 7.30 -1.45
C ARG A 215 0.10 7.16 -2.97
N ALA A 216 -1.13 7.19 -3.47
CA ALA A 216 -1.40 7.22 -4.91
C ALA A 216 -1.01 8.57 -5.57
N VAL A 217 -0.74 9.63 -4.79
CA VAL A 217 -0.27 10.92 -5.27
C VAL A 217 1.25 10.86 -5.50
N PRO A 218 1.78 11.07 -6.72
CA PRO A 218 3.20 10.95 -7.04
C PRO A 218 4.12 11.83 -6.17
N ILE A 219 3.64 13.01 -5.76
CA ILE A 219 4.42 13.89 -4.89
C ILE A 219 4.60 13.35 -3.47
N PHE A 220 3.71 12.45 -3.03
CA PHE A 220 3.74 11.82 -1.71
C PHE A 220 4.27 10.38 -1.75
N GLU A 221 4.60 9.84 -2.93
CA GLU A 221 5.12 8.48 -3.12
C GLU A 221 6.34 8.19 -2.23
N THR A 222 7.16 9.20 -1.98
CA THR A 222 8.43 9.08 -1.26
C THR A 222 8.31 9.43 0.22
N PHE A 223 7.12 9.75 0.72
CA PHE A 223 6.91 10.08 2.12
C PHE A 223 6.82 8.83 2.99
N ASP A 224 7.36 8.91 4.20
CA ASP A 224 7.23 7.84 5.19
C ASP A 224 5.79 7.71 5.72
N ASP A 225 5.52 6.59 6.38
CA ASP A 225 4.18 6.24 6.85
C ASP A 225 3.67 7.21 7.92
N GLU A 226 4.54 7.75 8.76
CA GLU A 226 4.17 8.73 9.80
C GLU A 226 3.75 10.06 9.16
N LEU A 227 4.47 10.51 8.14
CA LEU A 227 4.18 11.70 7.38
C LEU A 227 2.86 11.56 6.62
N ILE A 228 2.65 10.42 5.95
CA ILE A 228 1.37 10.11 5.30
C ILE A 228 0.23 10.09 6.33
N ALA A 229 0.43 9.50 7.50
CA ALA A 229 -0.55 9.48 8.58
C ALA A 229 -0.89 10.89 9.07
N ARG A 230 0.11 11.77 9.27
CA ARG A 230 -0.11 13.19 9.62
C ARG A 230 -0.88 13.94 8.55
N ILE A 231 -0.57 13.69 7.27
CA ILE A 231 -1.30 14.30 6.15
C ILE A 231 -2.75 13.78 6.13
N ALA A 232 -2.96 12.47 6.31
CA ALA A 232 -4.28 11.86 6.36
C ALA A 232 -5.19 12.41 7.47
N ASP A 233 -4.59 12.92 8.55
CA ASP A 233 -5.30 13.54 9.67
C ASP A 233 -5.70 15.01 9.41
N ILE A 234 -5.04 15.73 8.47
CA ILE A 234 -5.41 17.10 8.08
C ILE A 234 -6.25 17.20 6.80
N VAL A 235 -6.38 16.11 6.04
CA VAL A 235 -7.22 16.05 4.85
C VAL A 235 -8.69 16.24 5.22
N GLU A 236 -9.35 17.21 4.58
CA GLU A 236 -10.76 17.49 4.80
C GLU A 236 -11.65 16.60 3.92
N ARG A 237 -12.81 16.20 4.44
CA ARG A 237 -13.87 15.53 3.65
C ARG A 237 -14.89 16.57 3.21
N ARG A 238 -15.19 16.64 1.91
CA ARG A 238 -16.21 17.54 1.34
C ARG A 238 -17.16 16.78 0.43
N LEU A 239 -18.46 17.05 0.59
CA LEU A 239 -19.53 16.46 -0.22
C LEU A 239 -19.94 17.46 -1.30
N TYR A 240 -20.11 16.97 -2.52
CA TYR A 240 -20.53 17.72 -3.69
C TYR A 240 -21.76 17.06 -4.30
N ARG A 241 -22.75 17.86 -4.65
CA ARG A 241 -23.96 17.38 -5.32
C ARG A 241 -23.72 17.17 -6.82
N GLU A 242 -24.56 16.37 -7.46
CA GLU A 242 -24.56 16.25 -8.91
C GLU A 242 -24.69 17.63 -9.58
N GLY A 243 -23.81 17.90 -10.55
CA GLY A 243 -23.72 19.17 -11.27
C GLY A 243 -22.95 20.28 -10.54
N GLU A 244 -22.50 20.06 -9.31
CA GLU A 244 -21.74 21.05 -8.55
C GLU A 244 -20.31 21.21 -9.08
N LYS A 245 -19.89 22.46 -9.36
CA LYS A 245 -18.55 22.78 -9.83
C LYS A 245 -17.55 22.80 -8.69
N ILE A 246 -16.52 21.96 -8.80
CA ILE A 246 -15.44 21.82 -7.82
C ILE A 246 -14.26 22.73 -8.17
N ILE A 247 -13.88 22.77 -9.46
CA ILE A 247 -12.84 23.64 -10.00
C ILE A 247 -13.39 24.38 -11.21
N GLN A 248 -13.05 25.67 -11.36
CA GLN A 248 -13.38 26.46 -12.53
C GLN A 248 -12.12 26.75 -13.37
N GLN A 249 -12.17 26.47 -14.68
CA GLN A 249 -11.08 26.78 -15.61
C GLN A 249 -10.72 28.27 -15.57
N GLY A 250 -9.43 28.57 -15.69
CA GLY A 250 -8.87 29.92 -15.71
C GLY A 250 -8.79 30.58 -14.33
N GLN A 251 -9.45 30.01 -13.32
CA GLN A 251 -9.48 30.58 -11.98
C GLN A 251 -8.06 30.71 -11.41
N PRO A 252 -7.65 31.91 -10.94
CA PRO A 252 -6.35 32.12 -10.32
C PRO A 252 -6.26 31.39 -8.98
N VAL A 253 -5.10 30.80 -8.71
CA VAL A 253 -4.78 30.18 -7.42
C VAL A 253 -3.97 31.14 -6.57
N VAL A 254 -4.25 31.21 -5.26
CA VAL A 254 -3.55 32.10 -4.33
C VAL A 254 -2.04 31.83 -4.35
N GLN A 255 -1.24 32.87 -4.60
CA GLN A 255 0.22 32.78 -4.76
C GLN A 255 1.00 32.79 -3.44
N LYS A 256 0.45 33.40 -2.39
CA LYS A 256 1.09 33.53 -1.07
C LYS A 256 0.18 32.98 0.01
N ARG A 257 0.73 32.60 1.16
CA ARG A 257 -0.04 32.16 2.34
C ARG A 257 -0.94 33.29 2.84
N ARG A 258 -2.17 33.36 2.32
CA ARG A 258 -3.21 34.31 2.69
C ARG A 258 -4.59 33.76 2.33
N ALA A 259 -5.63 34.33 2.91
CA ALA A 259 -7.00 34.05 2.48
C ALA A 259 -7.17 34.37 0.97
N PRO A 260 -7.92 33.54 0.20
CA PRO A 260 -8.26 33.84 -1.19
C PRO A 260 -9.07 35.13 -1.30
N LEU A 261 -8.76 35.95 -2.29
CA LEU A 261 -9.63 37.08 -2.67
C LEU A 261 -10.83 36.56 -3.47
N PRO A 262 -11.92 37.35 -3.59
CA PRO A 262 -13.03 36.99 -4.47
C PRO A 262 -12.55 36.62 -5.88
N GLY A 263 -12.96 35.44 -6.36
CA GLY A 263 -12.54 34.91 -7.66
C GLY A 263 -11.23 34.12 -7.65
N GLU A 264 -10.46 34.11 -6.56
CA GLU A 264 -9.30 33.22 -6.40
C GLU A 264 -9.71 31.88 -5.75
N ALA A 265 -9.05 30.80 -6.16
CA ALA A 265 -9.13 29.50 -5.53
C ALA A 265 -7.94 29.26 -4.60
N LYS A 266 -8.14 28.45 -3.55
CA LYS A 266 -7.03 27.90 -2.77
C LYS A 266 -6.18 26.95 -3.62
N ALA A 267 -4.94 26.77 -3.20
CA ALA A 267 -4.02 25.79 -3.77
C ALA A 267 -4.35 24.40 -3.20
N GLU A 268 -5.38 23.77 -3.76
CA GLU A 268 -5.92 22.50 -3.26
C GLU A 268 -5.69 21.34 -4.24
N LEU A 269 -5.36 20.19 -3.65
CA LEU A 269 -5.40 18.86 -4.25
C LEU A 269 -6.72 18.18 -3.86
N PHE A 270 -7.33 17.48 -4.80
CA PHE A 270 -8.58 16.75 -4.61
C PHE A 270 -8.39 15.28 -4.97
N ILE A 271 -8.94 14.38 -4.15
CA ILE A 271 -8.97 12.94 -4.40
C ILE A 271 -10.42 12.47 -4.24
N VAL A 272 -10.94 11.68 -5.18
CA VAL A 272 -12.30 11.17 -5.15
C VAL A 272 -12.41 10.03 -4.13
N ALA A 273 -13.12 10.24 -3.03
CA ALA A 273 -13.36 9.21 -2.02
C ALA A 273 -14.53 8.28 -2.39
N SER A 274 -15.57 8.85 -3.00
CA SER A 274 -16.68 8.15 -3.63
C SER A 274 -17.37 9.06 -4.66
N GLY A 275 -18.11 8.48 -5.59
CA GLY A 275 -18.77 9.22 -6.66
C GLY A 275 -17.88 9.36 -7.90
N GLU A 276 -18.26 10.28 -8.79
CA GLU A 276 -17.59 10.52 -10.07
C GLU A 276 -17.51 12.03 -10.37
N CYS A 277 -16.41 12.44 -11.03
CA CYS A 277 -16.23 13.81 -11.48
C CYS A 277 -15.80 13.84 -12.96
N GLU A 278 -16.11 14.92 -13.67
CA GLU A 278 -15.69 15.12 -15.06
C GLU A 278 -14.94 16.44 -15.21
N ALA A 279 -13.79 16.41 -15.88
CA ALA A 279 -13.04 17.58 -16.32
C ALA A 279 -13.49 18.03 -17.71
N THR A 280 -13.80 19.32 -17.83
CA THR A 280 -14.12 19.98 -19.11
C THR A 280 -13.21 21.19 -19.35
N ILE A 281 -12.92 21.46 -20.62
CA ILE A 281 -12.25 22.69 -21.05
C ILE A 281 -13.14 23.43 -22.04
N LEU A 282 -13.20 24.75 -21.92
CA LEU A 282 -13.75 25.64 -22.91
C LEU A 282 -12.71 25.82 -24.02
N VAL A 283 -13.12 25.57 -25.26
CA VAL A 283 -12.29 25.71 -26.46
C VAL A 283 -12.98 26.65 -27.44
N ASP A 284 -12.24 27.61 -27.98
CA ASP A 284 -12.76 28.48 -29.04
C ASP A 284 -12.95 27.69 -30.33
N LYS A 285 -14.20 27.59 -30.79
CA LYS A 285 -14.52 27.07 -32.10
C LYS A 285 -14.65 28.24 -33.07
N VAL A 286 -13.77 28.31 -34.07
CA VAL A 286 -13.90 29.27 -35.16
C VAL A 286 -15.02 28.78 -36.08
N GLY A 287 -16.18 29.42 -36.01
CA GLY A 287 -17.29 29.15 -36.92
C GLY A 287 -16.97 29.64 -38.34
N PHE A 288 -17.61 29.03 -39.35
CA PHE A 288 -17.47 29.41 -40.77
C PHE A 288 -17.90 30.87 -41.10
N GLY A 289 -18.43 31.62 -40.12
CA GLY A 289 -18.82 33.03 -40.24
C GLY A 289 -18.02 34.01 -39.36
N GLY A 290 -16.87 33.60 -38.79
CA GLY A 290 -16.02 34.50 -37.98
C GLY A 290 -16.53 34.78 -36.56
N GLY A 291 -17.59 34.09 -36.11
CA GLY A 291 -18.02 34.10 -34.71
C GLY A 291 -17.15 33.15 -33.86
N HIS A 292 -16.72 33.63 -32.69
CA HIS A 292 -16.09 32.82 -31.65
C HIS A 292 -17.21 32.24 -30.77
N GLU A 293 -17.38 30.92 -30.80
CA GLU A 293 -18.31 30.21 -29.91
C GLU A 293 -17.49 29.31 -28.98
N LEU A 294 -17.72 29.43 -27.67
CA LEU A 294 -17.03 28.64 -26.66
C LEU A 294 -17.77 27.30 -26.48
N GLU A 295 -17.10 26.20 -26.82
CA GLU A 295 -17.63 24.85 -26.66
C GLU A 295 -16.94 24.15 -25.48
N GLU A 296 -17.73 23.56 -24.57
CA GLU A 296 -17.20 22.70 -23.50
C GLU A 296 -16.86 21.31 -24.07
N HIS A 297 -15.60 20.93 -23.95
CA HIS A 297 -15.11 19.61 -24.33
C HIS A 297 -14.69 18.81 -23.09
N ALA A 298 -15.27 17.63 -22.92
CA ALA A 298 -14.87 16.68 -21.89
C ALA A 298 -13.45 16.15 -22.17
N VAL A 299 -12.57 16.27 -21.16
CA VAL A 299 -11.16 15.87 -21.26
C VAL A 299 -10.92 14.56 -20.54
N ARG A 300 -11.50 14.40 -19.34
CA ARG A 300 -11.25 13.24 -18.47
C ARG A 300 -12.40 13.04 -17.49
N ARG A 301 -12.70 11.79 -17.15
CA ARG A 301 -13.53 11.41 -16.00
C ARG A 301 -12.64 10.89 -14.87
N TYR A 302 -13.06 11.17 -13.65
CA TYR A 302 -12.38 10.78 -12.41
C TYR A 302 -13.28 9.87 -11.58
N GLN A 303 -12.74 8.72 -11.22
CA GLN A 303 -13.36 7.67 -10.42
C GLN A 303 -12.78 7.64 -9.00
N LYS A 304 -13.37 6.81 -8.14
CA LYS A 304 -12.91 6.60 -6.76
C LYS A 304 -11.41 6.28 -6.72
N GLY A 305 -10.66 7.03 -5.91
CA GLY A 305 -9.21 6.93 -5.74
C GLY A 305 -8.42 7.82 -6.71
N GLU A 306 -9.03 8.29 -7.80
CA GLU A 306 -8.39 9.22 -8.72
C GLU A 306 -8.38 10.65 -8.16
N ARG A 307 -7.52 11.48 -8.72
CA ARG A 307 -7.11 12.76 -8.15
C ARG A 307 -6.89 13.83 -9.20
N PHE A 308 -7.14 15.08 -8.84
CA PHE A 308 -7.00 16.23 -9.72
C PHE A 308 -6.60 17.50 -8.94
N GLY A 309 -6.20 18.54 -9.68
CA GLY A 309 -5.79 19.82 -9.09
C GLY A 309 -4.30 19.92 -8.71
N GLU A 310 -3.50 18.88 -8.99
CA GLU A 310 -2.07 18.82 -8.67
C GLU A 310 -1.25 20.00 -9.17
N LEU A 311 -1.48 20.46 -10.40
CA LEU A 311 -0.72 21.60 -10.95
C LEU A 311 -0.92 22.87 -10.12
N GLY A 312 -2.16 23.13 -9.68
CA GLY A 312 -2.49 24.25 -8.81
C GLY A 312 -1.94 24.05 -7.39
N PHE A 313 -1.86 22.80 -6.91
CA PHE A 313 -1.25 22.47 -5.63
C PHE A 313 0.28 22.65 -5.67
N ILE A 314 0.97 22.15 -6.68
CA ILE A 314 2.45 22.14 -6.76
C ILE A 314 3.00 23.50 -7.23
N HIS A 315 2.43 24.09 -8.28
CA HIS A 315 2.99 25.29 -8.91
C HIS A 315 2.18 26.56 -8.64
N ARG A 316 1.08 26.48 -7.88
CA ARG A 316 0.11 27.59 -7.73
C ARG A 316 -0.34 28.13 -9.09
N SER A 317 -0.38 27.28 -10.12
CA SER A 317 -0.77 27.68 -11.47
C SER A 317 -2.28 27.95 -11.53
N ARG A 318 -2.72 28.73 -12.53
CA ARG A 318 -4.15 28.85 -12.85
C ARG A 318 -4.75 27.46 -13.13
N ARG A 319 -6.04 27.29 -12.80
CA ARG A 319 -6.75 26.04 -13.04
C ARG A 319 -6.90 25.79 -14.55
N ALA A 320 -6.31 24.70 -15.04
CA ALA A 320 -6.23 24.42 -16.48
C ALA A 320 -7.56 23.93 -17.10
N ALA A 321 -8.43 23.33 -16.28
CA ALA A 321 -9.74 22.81 -16.68
C ALA A 321 -10.75 23.06 -15.56
N SER A 322 -12.04 23.01 -15.89
CA SER A 322 -13.13 22.95 -14.92
C SER A 322 -13.33 21.49 -14.50
N VAL A 323 -13.78 21.26 -13.27
CA VAL A 323 -14.15 19.92 -12.78
C VAL A 323 -15.50 20.01 -12.09
N THR A 324 -16.42 19.12 -12.45
CA THR A 324 -17.80 19.08 -11.94
C THR A 324 -18.11 17.67 -11.45
N ALA A 325 -18.86 17.54 -10.36
CA ALA A 325 -19.36 16.26 -9.89
C ALA A 325 -20.48 15.76 -10.82
N THR A 326 -20.37 14.54 -11.36
CA THR A 326 -21.40 13.95 -12.25
C THR A 326 -22.46 13.17 -11.49
N GLN A 327 -22.25 12.97 -10.20
CA GLN A 327 -23.19 12.38 -9.24
C GLN A 327 -22.85 12.92 -7.83
N GLU A 328 -23.63 12.57 -6.81
CA GLU A 328 -23.26 12.87 -5.42
C GLU A 328 -21.89 12.24 -5.11
N SER A 329 -20.92 13.10 -4.82
CA SER A 329 -19.51 12.74 -4.74
C SER A 329 -18.89 13.25 -3.46
N GLU A 330 -18.07 12.41 -2.85
CA GLU A 330 -17.28 12.77 -1.69
C GLU A 330 -15.82 12.89 -2.10
N LEU A 331 -15.18 14.01 -1.76
CA LEU A 331 -13.78 14.27 -2.04
C LEU A 331 -12.97 14.47 -0.76
N PHE A 332 -11.75 13.97 -0.80
CA PHE A 332 -10.66 14.35 0.10
C PHE A 332 -9.97 15.60 -0.46
N CYS A 333 -9.95 16.67 0.33
CA CYS A 333 -9.40 17.97 -0.04
C CYS A 333 -8.17 18.27 0.82
N LEU A 334 -7.02 18.48 0.18
CA LEU A 334 -5.78 18.87 0.83
C LEU A 334 -5.38 20.27 0.39
N ASP A 335 -5.43 21.22 1.32
CA ASP A 335 -4.96 22.58 1.13
C ASP A 335 -3.44 22.67 1.33
N ARG A 336 -2.74 23.27 0.36
CA ARG A 336 -1.28 23.41 0.36
C ARG A 336 -0.78 24.18 1.58
N ASP A 337 -1.44 25.27 1.96
CA ASP A 337 -0.95 26.11 3.06
C ASP A 337 -1.07 25.40 4.42
N THR A 338 -2.05 24.50 4.56
CA THR A 338 -2.20 23.62 5.73
C THR A 338 -1.18 22.49 5.71
N PHE A 339 -0.98 21.87 4.53
CA PHE A 339 0.02 20.83 4.32
C PHE A 339 1.45 21.32 4.62
N GLU A 340 1.82 22.50 4.12
CA GLU A 340 3.17 23.03 4.31
C GLU A 340 3.45 23.53 5.75
N ARG A 341 2.49 23.45 6.67
CA ARG A 341 2.75 23.64 8.11
C ARG A 341 3.30 22.39 8.76
N ILE A 342 3.09 21.23 8.14
CA ILE A 342 3.59 19.94 8.60
C ILE A 342 4.87 19.58 7.83
N VAL A 343 4.95 19.94 6.55
CA VAL A 343 6.03 19.51 5.64
C VAL A 343 6.61 20.68 4.87
N GLU A 344 7.91 20.91 4.95
CA GLU A 344 8.60 21.80 4.02
C GLU A 344 8.83 21.06 2.68
N LEU A 345 7.84 21.18 1.78
CA LEU A 345 7.74 20.39 0.56
C LEU A 345 9.00 20.41 -0.30
N GLU A 346 9.59 21.59 -0.51
CA GLU A 346 10.74 21.77 -1.40
C GLU A 346 11.99 21.10 -0.83
N LEU A 347 12.27 21.30 0.46
CA LEU A 347 13.37 20.63 1.15
C LEU A 347 13.18 19.12 1.13
N LYS A 348 11.97 18.64 1.44
CA LYS A 348 11.68 17.22 1.43
C LYS A 348 11.81 16.60 0.05
N GLN A 349 11.42 17.32 -1.02
CA GLN A 349 11.61 16.86 -2.39
C GLN A 349 13.10 16.76 -2.78
N GLN A 350 13.93 17.70 -2.35
CA GLN A 350 15.37 17.67 -2.60
C GLN A 350 16.05 16.51 -1.87
N GLU A 351 15.74 16.33 -0.58
CA GLU A 351 16.22 15.19 0.21
C GLU A 351 15.81 13.87 -0.43
N ASN A 352 14.51 13.73 -0.73
CA ASN A 352 13.97 12.51 -1.29
C ASN A 352 14.58 12.21 -2.66
N TYR A 353 14.78 13.20 -3.51
CA TYR A 353 15.42 13.02 -4.83
C TYR A 353 16.86 12.53 -4.69
N ALA A 354 17.63 13.08 -3.76
CA ALA A 354 19.01 12.67 -3.52
C ALA A 354 19.12 11.23 -2.99
N SER A 355 18.15 10.79 -2.17
CA SER A 355 18.05 9.42 -1.65
C SER A 355 17.27 8.44 -2.54
N ASP A 356 16.71 8.90 -3.67
CA ASP A 356 15.84 8.08 -4.53
C ASP A 356 16.67 6.96 -5.18
N PRO A 357 16.33 5.69 -4.96
CA PRO A 357 17.01 4.58 -5.61
C PRO A 357 17.08 4.68 -7.14
N ARG A 358 16.04 5.24 -7.77
CA ARG A 358 15.98 5.43 -9.23
C ARG A 358 17.03 6.44 -9.68
N LYS A 359 17.33 7.45 -8.85
CA LYS A 359 18.42 8.39 -9.12
C LYS A 359 19.77 7.71 -9.00
N ALA A 360 20.00 6.90 -7.96
CA ALA A 360 21.27 6.17 -7.82
C ALA A 360 21.53 5.24 -9.03
N ILE A 361 20.48 4.56 -9.51
CA ILE A 361 20.55 3.75 -10.75
C ILE A 361 20.83 4.65 -11.96
N ALA A 362 20.15 5.79 -12.10
CA ALA A 362 20.37 6.71 -13.22
C ALA A 362 21.79 7.31 -13.25
N ASP A 363 22.31 7.70 -12.10
CA ASP A 363 23.68 8.18 -11.95
C ASP A 363 24.69 7.07 -12.31
N PHE A 364 24.41 5.82 -11.92
CA PHE A 364 25.24 4.67 -12.27
C PHE A 364 25.29 4.43 -13.78
N TYR A 365 24.12 4.46 -14.46
CA TYR A 365 23.98 4.28 -15.91
C TYR A 365 24.18 5.58 -16.72
N SER A 366 24.80 6.61 -16.13
CA SER A 366 25.16 7.81 -16.89
C SER A 366 26.15 7.44 -18.02
N PRO A 367 26.29 8.30 -19.05
CA PRO A 367 27.32 8.12 -20.06
C PRO A 367 28.70 7.90 -19.44
N GLY A 368 29.45 6.95 -20.01
CA GLY A 368 30.76 6.53 -19.51
C GLY A 368 31.76 6.36 -20.63
N ASP A 369 32.68 5.40 -20.46
CA ASP A 369 33.65 5.04 -21.48
C ASP A 369 33.46 3.61 -22.02
N HIS A 370 34.40 3.13 -22.85
CA HIS A 370 34.33 1.79 -23.44
C HIS A 370 34.33 0.64 -22.42
N ARG A 371 34.68 0.88 -21.15
CA ARG A 371 34.73 -0.13 -20.08
C ARG A 371 33.39 -0.27 -19.36
N GLY A 372 32.51 0.72 -19.44
CA GLY A 372 31.27 0.72 -18.67
C GLY A 372 30.56 2.08 -18.62
N PRO A 373 29.42 2.16 -17.92
CA PRO A 373 28.76 3.43 -17.66
C PRO A 373 29.55 4.25 -16.63
N GLY A 374 29.10 5.48 -16.37
CA GLY A 374 29.79 6.42 -15.48
C GLY A 374 30.04 5.89 -14.07
N GLY A 375 29.14 5.04 -13.55
CA GLY A 375 29.30 4.37 -12.25
C GLY A 375 30.42 3.32 -12.19
N VAL A 376 30.89 2.83 -13.34
CA VAL A 376 32.02 1.87 -13.45
C VAL A 376 33.31 2.58 -13.87
N ALA A 377 33.20 3.51 -14.82
CA ALA A 377 34.34 4.19 -15.40
C ALA A 377 34.00 5.64 -15.75
N SER A 378 34.59 6.59 -15.00
CA SER A 378 34.45 8.01 -15.30
C SER A 378 35.29 8.38 -16.53
N GLY A 379 34.63 8.64 -17.65
CA GLY A 379 35.30 8.97 -18.92
C GLY A 379 34.39 9.70 -19.90
N ALA A 380 34.99 10.33 -20.92
CA ALA A 380 34.32 11.25 -21.83
C ALA A 380 33.34 10.54 -22.80
N GLY A 381 32.12 10.26 -22.34
CA GLY A 381 30.90 10.05 -23.13
C GLY A 381 30.97 9.11 -24.35
N SER A 382 31.92 8.16 -24.39
CA SER A 382 32.10 7.26 -25.52
C SER A 382 31.14 6.08 -25.50
N SER A 383 30.53 5.80 -24.33
CA SER A 383 29.43 4.86 -24.19
C SER A 383 28.16 5.55 -23.67
N GLN A 384 27.02 5.06 -24.11
CA GLN A 384 25.70 5.50 -23.66
C GLN A 384 24.87 4.29 -23.25
N TRP A 385 23.94 4.47 -22.31
CA TRP A 385 23.29 3.36 -21.64
C TRP A 385 21.81 3.64 -21.39
N PHE A 386 21.02 2.58 -21.35
CA PHE A 386 19.72 2.57 -20.70
C PHE A 386 19.60 1.28 -19.89
N ALA A 387 18.77 1.31 -18.85
CA ALA A 387 18.42 0.12 -18.09
C ALA A 387 16.90 0.02 -17.94
N VAL A 388 16.39 -1.19 -18.06
CA VAL A 388 14.96 -1.49 -17.89
C VAL A 388 14.83 -2.40 -16.69
N TYR A 389 13.93 -2.02 -15.78
CA TYR A 389 13.61 -2.78 -14.58
C TYR A 389 12.13 -3.11 -14.55
N ARG A 390 11.79 -4.23 -13.92
CA ARG A 390 10.43 -4.44 -13.44
C ARG A 390 10.23 -3.54 -12.21
N PRO A 391 9.10 -2.84 -12.12
CA PRO A 391 8.90 -1.85 -11.07
C PRO A 391 8.64 -2.54 -9.73
N THR A 392 9.05 -1.88 -8.65
CA THR A 392 8.62 -2.22 -7.29
C THR A 392 7.39 -1.40 -6.90
N SER A 393 6.66 -1.84 -5.86
CA SER A 393 5.50 -1.09 -5.36
C SER A 393 5.93 0.23 -4.71
N ARG A 394 5.06 1.24 -4.74
CA ARG A 394 5.31 2.54 -4.11
C ARG A 394 5.68 2.42 -2.63
N ASP A 395 5.00 1.53 -1.90
CA ASP A 395 5.30 1.28 -0.50
C ASP A 395 6.70 0.69 -0.28
N ALA A 396 7.18 -0.16 -1.20
CA ALA A 396 8.52 -0.74 -1.12
C ALA A 396 9.58 0.32 -1.44
N LEU A 397 9.33 1.13 -2.48
CA LEU A 397 10.17 2.27 -2.82
C LEU A 397 10.28 3.27 -1.65
N ALA A 398 9.16 3.64 -1.02
CA ALA A 398 9.13 4.53 0.13
C ALA A 398 9.94 3.95 1.30
N LYS A 399 9.83 2.65 1.56
CA LYS A 399 10.57 1.97 2.63
C LYS A 399 12.09 1.93 2.36
N MET A 400 12.49 1.68 1.11
CA MET A 400 13.89 1.76 0.68
C MET A 400 14.45 3.19 0.80
N LEU A 401 13.68 4.18 0.36
CA LEU A 401 14.08 5.60 0.40
C LEU A 401 14.30 6.08 1.84
N ASN A 402 13.40 5.72 2.74
CA ASN A 402 13.50 6.06 4.16
C ASN A 402 14.42 5.10 4.94
N GLN A 403 15.08 4.16 4.27
CA GLN A 403 15.98 3.16 4.86
C GLN A 403 15.38 2.31 5.99
N THR A 404 14.04 2.19 6.02
CA THR A 404 13.30 1.34 6.95
C THR A 404 13.23 -0.10 6.48
N ALA A 405 13.53 -0.34 5.19
CA ALA A 405 13.67 -1.65 4.59
C ALA A 405 14.72 -1.64 3.48
N VAL A 406 15.07 -2.82 2.99
CA VAL A 406 15.95 -3.01 1.84
C VAL A 406 15.34 -3.94 0.82
N GLY A 407 15.70 -3.78 -0.46
CA GLY A 407 15.25 -4.71 -1.49
C GLY A 407 15.72 -6.15 -1.22
N LYS A 408 14.88 -7.13 -1.53
CA LYS A 408 15.16 -8.56 -1.39
C LYS A 408 16.12 -9.06 -2.47
N GLY A 409 16.75 -10.21 -2.28
CA GLY A 409 17.65 -10.84 -3.24
C GLY A 409 17.12 -12.20 -3.68
N LEU A 410 17.83 -12.89 -4.58
CA LEU A 410 17.41 -14.21 -5.10
C LEU A 410 17.25 -15.28 -4.01
N ASN A 411 17.88 -15.09 -2.86
CA ASN A 411 17.83 -15.94 -1.67
C ASN A 411 16.50 -15.83 -0.89
N VAL A 412 15.70 -14.79 -1.13
CA VAL A 412 14.36 -14.61 -0.53
C VAL A 412 13.28 -14.82 -1.59
N LYS A 413 12.35 -15.74 -1.34
CA LYS A 413 11.32 -16.14 -2.31
C LYS A 413 9.90 -15.69 -1.94
N GLY A 414 9.71 -15.11 -0.76
CA GLY A 414 8.41 -14.59 -0.32
C GLY A 414 7.88 -13.43 -1.18
N LYS A 415 6.55 -13.32 -1.24
CA LYS A 415 5.86 -12.20 -1.90
C LYS A 415 5.61 -11.08 -0.89
N SER A 416 5.80 -9.85 -1.34
CA SER A 416 5.47 -8.66 -0.54
C SER A 416 3.95 -8.56 -0.32
N ALA A 417 3.55 -8.13 0.87
CA ALA A 417 2.16 -7.82 1.17
C ALA A 417 1.69 -6.61 0.34
N LYS A 418 0.41 -6.62 -0.02
CA LYS A 418 -0.23 -5.63 -0.91
C LYS A 418 -0.98 -4.52 -0.17
N LYS A 419 -1.22 -4.66 1.14
CA LYS A 419 -2.06 -3.72 1.91
C LYS A 419 -1.73 -3.70 3.40
N ASN A 420 -2.32 -2.73 4.10
CA ASN A 420 -2.26 -2.51 5.55
C ASN A 420 -0.83 -2.31 6.12
N HIS A 421 -0.61 -2.66 7.40
CA HIS A 421 0.64 -2.40 8.13
C HIS A 421 1.87 -3.04 7.46
N LEU A 422 1.67 -4.17 6.79
CA LEU A 422 2.75 -4.93 6.15
C LEU A 422 3.00 -4.51 4.70
N SER A 423 2.23 -3.56 4.16
CA SER A 423 2.27 -3.25 2.73
C SER A 423 3.69 -2.91 2.25
N GLY A 424 4.14 -3.59 1.20
CA GLY A 424 5.50 -3.48 0.65
C GLY A 424 6.52 -4.42 1.30
N PHE A 425 6.38 -4.78 2.58
CA PHE A 425 7.26 -5.75 3.25
C PHE A 425 6.99 -7.18 2.80
N VAL A 426 7.97 -8.06 2.95
CA VAL A 426 7.82 -9.51 2.79
C VAL A 426 7.52 -10.16 4.16
N PRO A 427 6.27 -10.57 4.42
CA PRO A 427 5.93 -11.25 5.67
C PRO A 427 6.62 -12.62 5.74
N PHE A 428 7.03 -13.03 6.93
CA PHE A 428 7.52 -14.38 7.16
C PHE A 428 6.41 -15.41 6.92
N LEU A 429 5.23 -15.17 7.49
CA LEU A 429 4.07 -16.01 7.26
C LEU A 429 3.56 -15.85 5.82
N GLN A 430 3.49 -16.97 5.11
CA GLN A 430 2.84 -17.07 3.81
C GLN A 430 1.54 -17.91 3.88
N ILE A 431 1.18 -18.34 5.09
CA ILE A 431 -0.09 -19.01 5.38
C ILE A 431 -0.93 -18.16 6.34
N SER A 432 -2.23 -18.11 6.06
CA SER A 432 -3.23 -17.43 6.88
C SER A 432 -4.46 -18.30 7.17
N ASP A 433 -4.46 -19.53 6.65
CA ASP A 433 -5.44 -20.57 6.97
C ASP A 433 -4.76 -21.57 7.93
N ASN A 434 -5.32 -21.75 9.12
CA ASN A 434 -4.82 -22.72 10.10
C ASN A 434 -4.82 -24.17 9.57
N ASN A 435 -5.68 -24.49 8.59
CA ASN A 435 -5.69 -25.82 7.97
C ASN A 435 -4.41 -26.12 7.20
N HIS A 436 -3.71 -25.09 6.70
CA HIS A 436 -2.47 -25.24 5.94
C HIS A 436 -1.25 -25.58 6.81
N LYS A 437 -1.35 -25.50 8.14
CA LYS A 437 -0.25 -25.88 9.05
C LYS A 437 0.18 -27.34 8.88
N LYS A 438 -0.76 -28.22 8.53
CA LYS A 438 -0.52 -29.65 8.32
C LYS A 438 0.23 -29.95 7.01
N ASP A 439 0.22 -29.00 6.08
CA ASP A 439 0.82 -29.14 4.75
C ASP A 439 2.28 -28.65 4.75
N LEU A 440 2.77 -28.13 5.88
CA LEU A 440 4.15 -27.67 6.05
C LEU A 440 5.11 -28.84 6.32
N GLU A 441 6.30 -28.77 5.74
CA GLU A 441 7.37 -29.71 6.04
C GLU A 441 7.75 -29.70 7.53
N ALA A 442 8.29 -30.79 8.07
CA ALA A 442 8.79 -30.82 9.45
C ALA A 442 10.06 -29.97 9.61
N SER A 443 10.23 -29.35 10.79
CA SER A 443 11.46 -28.60 11.11
C SER A 443 12.62 -29.57 11.37
N PRO A 444 13.78 -29.39 10.71
CA PRO A 444 14.97 -30.18 10.99
C PRO A 444 15.41 -29.99 12.46
N PRO A 445 15.89 -31.05 13.16
CA PRO A 445 16.29 -30.96 14.57
C PRO A 445 17.43 -29.97 14.83
N ASP A 446 18.28 -29.75 13.83
CA ASP A 446 19.47 -28.89 13.87
C ASP A 446 19.21 -27.51 13.25
N ALA A 447 17.98 -27.19 12.84
CA ALA A 447 17.64 -25.89 12.29
C ALA A 447 17.56 -24.81 13.38
N TRP A 448 18.18 -23.66 13.13
CA TRP A 448 18.18 -22.50 14.01
C TRP A 448 17.61 -21.28 13.30
N VAL A 449 16.96 -20.42 14.07
CA VAL A 449 16.44 -19.13 13.61
C VAL A 449 16.85 -18.03 14.58
N THR A 450 16.95 -16.80 14.07
CA THR A 450 17.16 -15.60 14.88
C THR A 450 16.03 -14.62 14.63
N ILE A 451 15.38 -14.14 15.69
CA ILE A 451 14.35 -13.10 15.66
C ILE A 451 14.91 -11.85 16.32
N TYR A 452 14.91 -10.73 15.62
CA TYR A 452 15.26 -9.42 16.17
C TYR A 452 14.02 -8.63 16.57
N PHE A 453 14.11 -7.97 17.72
CA PHE A 453 13.07 -7.12 18.30
C PHE A 453 13.55 -5.66 18.33
N GLN A 454 12.60 -4.73 18.26
CA GLN A 454 12.86 -3.29 18.19
C GLN A 454 13.37 -2.71 19.51
N THR A 455 12.94 -3.31 20.63
CA THR A 455 13.26 -2.82 21.97
C THR A 455 13.74 -3.95 22.85
N ARG A 456 14.53 -3.58 23.87
CA ARG A 456 15.05 -4.52 24.86
C ARG A 456 13.91 -5.17 25.65
N GLU A 457 12.90 -4.38 25.98
CA GLU A 457 11.72 -4.80 26.73
C GLU A 457 10.92 -5.85 25.96
N SER A 458 10.73 -5.64 24.65
CA SER A 458 10.04 -6.59 23.76
C SER A 458 10.81 -7.90 23.63
N GLN A 459 12.14 -7.84 23.46
CA GLN A 459 13.00 -9.04 23.46
C GLN A 459 12.88 -9.82 24.77
N GLU A 460 12.92 -9.15 25.91
CA GLU A 460 12.87 -9.80 27.23
C GLU A 460 11.50 -10.43 27.52
N ALA A 461 10.42 -9.76 27.12
CA ALA A 461 9.07 -10.31 27.20
C ALA A 461 8.94 -11.58 26.33
N ALA A 462 9.40 -11.52 25.07
CA ALA A 462 9.39 -12.68 24.17
C ALA A 462 10.24 -13.83 24.72
N HIS A 463 11.44 -13.51 25.24
CA HIS A 463 12.36 -14.50 25.77
C HIS A 463 11.73 -15.33 26.89
N LYS A 464 11.06 -14.67 27.84
CA LYS A 464 10.38 -15.33 28.96
C LYS A 464 9.30 -16.31 28.50
N GLU A 465 8.54 -15.94 27.47
CA GLU A 465 7.47 -16.77 26.92
C GLU A 465 8.03 -17.94 26.11
N LEU A 466 9.05 -17.69 25.28
CA LEU A 466 9.73 -18.71 24.49
C LEU A 466 10.47 -19.73 25.37
N GLU A 467 11.12 -19.28 26.44
CA GLU A 467 11.75 -20.17 27.43
C GLU A 467 10.72 -21.08 28.12
N ARG A 468 9.53 -20.56 28.44
CA ARG A 468 8.46 -21.38 29.03
C ARG A 468 8.05 -22.51 28.08
N VAL A 469 7.92 -22.22 26.78
CA VAL A 469 7.60 -23.23 25.77
C VAL A 469 8.77 -24.18 25.58
N HIS A 470 10.01 -23.68 25.55
CA HIS A 470 11.22 -24.49 25.48
C HIS A 470 11.26 -25.55 26.59
N MET A 471 10.99 -25.16 27.84
CA MET A 471 10.93 -26.07 29.00
C MET A 471 9.81 -27.13 28.91
N SER A 472 8.77 -26.88 28.11
CA SER A 472 7.67 -27.82 27.91
C SER A 472 7.93 -28.85 26.81
N VAL A 473 8.94 -28.62 25.96
CA VAL A 473 9.31 -29.53 24.87
C VAL A 473 10.39 -30.48 25.38
N ALA A 474 10.01 -31.75 25.61
CA ALA A 474 10.82 -32.74 26.33
C ALA A 474 12.18 -33.11 25.69
N ASP A 475 12.44 -32.68 24.45
CA ASP A 475 13.60 -33.11 23.63
C ASP A 475 14.35 -31.95 22.95
N SER A 476 14.26 -30.71 23.43
CA SER A 476 15.01 -29.59 22.82
C SER A 476 16.38 -29.40 23.49
N PRO A 477 17.51 -29.75 22.83
CA PRO A 477 18.80 -29.91 23.50
C PRO A 477 19.59 -28.60 23.71
N ALA A 478 19.17 -27.49 23.11
CA ALA A 478 19.98 -26.26 23.09
C ALA A 478 19.20 -25.02 23.57
N PRO A 479 19.81 -24.18 24.43
CA PRO A 479 19.15 -23.04 25.02
C PRO A 479 18.89 -21.93 23.99
N ILE A 480 17.93 -21.07 24.30
CA ILE A 480 17.74 -19.80 23.60
C ILE A 480 18.88 -18.86 24.00
N VAL A 481 19.50 -18.20 23.03
CA VAL A 481 20.68 -17.35 23.22
C VAL A 481 20.38 -15.94 22.72
N ARG A 482 20.83 -14.92 23.45
CA ARG A 482 20.73 -13.53 23.00
C ARG A 482 21.76 -13.23 21.91
N ASP A 483 21.32 -12.52 20.88
CA ASP A 483 22.14 -12.04 19.75
C ASP A 483 21.98 -10.52 19.67
N ASP A 484 22.81 -9.81 20.44
CA ASP A 484 22.80 -8.35 20.50
C ASP A 484 23.97 -7.76 19.66
N GLU A 485 24.38 -8.46 18.58
CA GLU A 485 25.52 -8.07 17.73
C GLU A 485 25.24 -6.82 16.88
N PHE A 486 23.96 -6.48 16.69
CA PHE A 486 23.50 -5.40 15.81
C PHE A 486 22.97 -4.22 16.65
N PRO A 487 23.37 -2.98 16.34
CA PRO A 487 22.91 -1.81 17.07
C PRO A 487 21.42 -1.56 16.83
N ALA A 488 20.75 -0.98 17.83
CA ALA A 488 19.34 -0.57 17.80
C ALA A 488 18.30 -1.70 17.62
N VAL A 489 18.72 -2.96 17.65
CA VAL A 489 17.85 -4.14 17.65
C VAL A 489 18.38 -5.18 18.63
N TYR A 490 17.51 -6.09 19.07
CA TYR A 490 17.83 -7.07 20.11
C TYR A 490 17.42 -8.47 19.66
N GLY A 491 18.35 -9.39 19.48
CA GLY A 491 18.11 -10.69 18.85
C GLY A 491 17.92 -11.83 19.84
N LEU A 492 17.08 -12.80 19.48
CA LEU A 492 16.99 -14.11 20.13
C LEU A 492 17.25 -15.19 19.09
N ARG A 493 18.30 -15.98 19.31
CA ARG A 493 18.67 -17.14 18.51
C ARG A 493 18.18 -18.41 19.22
N MET A 494 17.41 -19.23 18.51
CA MET A 494 16.75 -20.41 19.07
C MET A 494 16.61 -21.55 18.04
N PRO A 495 16.42 -22.79 18.49
CA PRO A 495 15.95 -23.88 17.63
C PRO A 495 14.66 -23.51 16.88
N GLU A 496 14.59 -23.81 15.59
CA GLU A 496 13.43 -23.52 14.72
C GLU A 496 12.14 -24.15 15.28
N THR A 497 12.25 -25.33 15.91
CA THR A 497 11.13 -26.04 16.54
C THR A 497 10.41 -25.22 17.61
N ILE A 498 11.13 -24.40 18.38
CA ILE A 498 10.54 -23.53 19.41
C ILE A 498 9.80 -22.38 18.75
N MET A 499 10.45 -21.68 17.81
CA MET A 499 9.84 -20.58 17.06
C MET A 499 8.57 -21.06 16.36
N ARG A 500 8.64 -22.19 15.63
CA ARG A 500 7.49 -22.79 14.95
C ARG A 500 6.37 -23.11 15.93
N LYS A 501 6.70 -23.74 17.07
CA LYS A 501 5.68 -24.11 18.06
C LYS A 501 4.87 -22.89 18.53
N VAL A 502 5.56 -21.78 18.80
CA VAL A 502 4.95 -20.54 19.30
C VAL A 502 4.23 -19.77 18.20
N TYR A 503 4.93 -19.44 17.12
CA TYR A 503 4.45 -18.50 16.10
C TYR A 503 3.64 -19.16 14.98
N ILE A 504 3.68 -20.49 14.83
CA ILE A 504 2.97 -21.20 13.76
C ILE A 504 1.99 -22.20 14.34
N ASP A 505 2.45 -23.20 15.08
CA ASP A 505 1.60 -24.34 15.45
C ASP A 505 0.51 -23.91 16.43
N THR A 506 0.89 -23.18 17.49
CA THR A 506 -0.02 -22.78 18.58
C THR A 506 -0.78 -21.50 18.28
N ALA A 507 -0.17 -20.56 17.54
CA ALA A 507 -0.79 -19.28 17.22
C ALA A 507 -1.94 -19.42 16.22
N ASP A 508 -3.00 -18.64 16.37
CA ASP A 508 -4.03 -18.52 15.35
C ASP A 508 -3.50 -17.68 14.17
N LEU A 509 -3.47 -18.28 12.98
CA LEU A 509 -2.95 -17.64 11.76
C LEU A 509 -4.03 -16.91 10.96
N GLN A 510 -5.29 -16.90 11.40
CA GLN A 510 -6.28 -16.02 10.80
C GLN A 510 -5.87 -14.55 11.01
N PHE A 511 -6.00 -13.74 9.96
CA PHE A 511 -5.56 -12.35 10.03
C PHE A 511 -6.44 -11.54 10.98
N GLN A 512 -5.78 -10.80 11.87
CA GLN A 512 -6.44 -9.74 12.63
C GLN A 512 -6.62 -8.50 11.74
N ALA A 513 -7.64 -7.69 12.02
CA ALA A 513 -7.92 -6.48 11.24
C ALA A 513 -6.70 -5.54 11.18
N GLY A 514 -6.22 -5.24 9.98
CA GLY A 514 -5.03 -4.42 9.73
C GLY A 514 -3.73 -5.22 9.53
N TRP A 515 -3.74 -6.54 9.72
CA TRP A 515 -2.60 -7.43 9.47
C TRP A 515 -2.76 -8.26 8.20
N GLU A 516 -3.87 -8.11 7.48
CA GLU A 516 -4.09 -8.84 6.23
C GLU A 516 -3.06 -8.44 5.18
N THR A 517 -2.44 -9.42 4.54
CA THR A 517 -1.40 -9.19 3.52
C THR A 517 -1.98 -8.90 2.14
N GLY A 518 -3.27 -9.19 1.90
CA GLY A 518 -3.86 -9.16 0.55
C GLY A 518 -3.31 -10.26 -0.37
N ARG A 519 -2.75 -11.33 0.20
CA ARG A 519 -2.29 -12.53 -0.49
C ARG A 519 -3.11 -13.75 -0.03
N ALA A 520 -3.24 -14.74 -0.91
CA ALA A 520 -3.79 -16.04 -0.55
C ALA A 520 -2.83 -16.82 0.36
N SER A 521 -3.37 -17.76 1.12
CA SER A 521 -2.61 -18.67 1.99
C SER A 521 -1.94 -19.75 1.14
N GLU A 522 -0.61 -19.83 1.18
CA GLU A 522 0.20 -20.67 0.28
C GLU A 522 1.28 -21.45 1.06
N PRO A 523 1.06 -22.75 1.38
CA PRO A 523 2.00 -23.56 2.15
C PRO A 523 3.39 -23.65 1.52
N ALA A 524 3.47 -23.81 0.19
CA ALA A 524 4.74 -23.92 -0.52
C ALA A 524 5.64 -22.68 -0.33
N PHE A 525 5.06 -21.48 -0.30
CA PHE A 525 5.82 -20.26 -0.03
C PHE A 525 6.27 -20.15 1.43
N MET A 526 5.54 -20.76 2.36
CA MET A 526 5.94 -20.85 3.76
C MET A 526 7.17 -21.74 3.93
N ASP A 527 7.19 -22.91 3.30
CA ASP A 527 8.35 -23.81 3.31
C ASP A 527 9.58 -23.15 2.66
N MET A 528 9.38 -22.42 1.55
CA MET A 528 10.47 -21.64 0.94
C MET A 528 11.06 -20.58 1.89
N ASN A 529 10.22 -19.91 2.69
CA ASN A 529 10.70 -18.96 3.70
C ASN A 529 11.47 -19.66 4.83
N LEU A 530 11.01 -20.83 5.30
CA LEU A 530 11.74 -21.64 6.28
C LEU A 530 13.09 -22.11 5.72
N HIS A 531 13.12 -22.61 4.48
CA HIS A 531 14.35 -23.02 3.80
C HIS A 531 15.34 -21.86 3.65
N ALA A 532 14.84 -20.65 3.37
CA ALA A 532 15.68 -19.47 3.27
C ALA A 532 16.40 -19.18 4.61
N LEU A 533 15.70 -19.28 5.75
CA LEU A 533 16.29 -19.09 7.08
C LEU A 533 17.34 -20.16 7.44
N ARG A 534 17.16 -21.39 6.95
CA ARG A 534 18.08 -22.52 7.23
C ARG A 534 19.42 -22.41 6.50
N LYS A 535 19.55 -21.57 5.48
CA LYS A 535 20.78 -21.46 4.68
C LYS A 535 21.91 -20.83 5.51
N ALA A 536 22.74 -21.69 6.11
CA ALA A 536 23.86 -21.30 6.98
C ALA A 536 24.88 -20.35 6.34
N LYS A 537 24.95 -20.29 5.00
CA LYS A 537 25.83 -19.39 4.23
C LYS A 537 25.03 -18.54 3.24
N SER A 538 23.98 -17.86 3.70
CA SER A 538 23.37 -16.80 2.90
C SER A 538 24.18 -15.52 3.06
N ASP A 539 24.48 -14.86 1.95
CA ASP A 539 25.00 -13.49 1.94
C ASP A 539 23.99 -12.64 1.17
N PRO A 540 23.24 -11.74 1.84
CA PRO A 540 23.28 -11.43 3.27
C PRO A 540 22.63 -12.49 4.18
N LYS A 541 22.88 -12.44 5.50
CA LYS A 541 22.29 -13.36 6.48
C LYS A 541 20.78 -13.11 6.60
N ILE A 542 19.96 -14.12 6.30
CA ILE A 542 18.50 -14.03 6.42
C ILE A 542 18.09 -14.27 7.87
N VAL A 543 17.30 -13.36 8.43
CA VAL A 543 16.79 -13.42 9.80
C VAL A 543 15.32 -13.00 9.84
N LEU A 544 14.70 -13.10 11.01
CA LEU A 544 13.36 -12.58 11.25
C LEU A 544 13.41 -11.27 12.02
N TYR A 545 12.46 -10.39 11.75
CA TYR A 545 12.28 -9.12 12.44
C TYR A 545 10.85 -9.00 12.94
N GLN A 546 10.68 -8.78 14.25
CA GLN A 546 9.37 -8.54 14.86
C GLN A 546 8.97 -7.08 14.66
N TYR A 547 8.12 -6.84 13.68
CA TYR A 547 7.62 -5.51 13.32
C TYR A 547 6.54 -5.00 14.27
N ASP A 548 5.81 -5.88 14.95
CA ASP A 548 4.84 -5.46 15.95
C ASP A 548 5.53 -5.03 17.24
N ALA A 549 5.64 -3.72 17.45
CA ALA A 549 6.21 -3.15 18.66
C ALA A 549 5.31 -3.31 19.90
N THR A 550 4.06 -3.75 19.72
CA THR A 550 3.06 -3.85 20.80
C THR A 550 2.77 -5.27 21.25
N ASN A 551 3.09 -6.26 20.41
CA ASN A 551 2.93 -7.67 20.70
C ASN A 551 4.09 -8.47 20.12
N GLU A 552 5.05 -8.77 20.97
CA GLU A 552 6.26 -9.50 20.65
C GLU A 552 6.03 -10.95 20.16
N LEU A 553 4.87 -11.52 20.49
CA LEU A 553 4.45 -12.85 20.05
C LEU A 553 3.47 -12.83 18.87
N ASN A 554 3.19 -11.67 18.28
CA ASN A 554 2.33 -11.60 17.09
C ASN A 554 3.01 -12.28 15.90
N PRO A 555 2.45 -13.38 15.36
CA PRO A 555 3.10 -14.09 14.27
C PRO A 555 2.98 -13.34 12.93
N HIS A 556 1.95 -12.50 12.76
CA HIS A 556 1.78 -11.65 11.58
C HIS A 556 2.77 -10.48 11.55
N GLY A 557 3.34 -10.12 12.70
CA GLY A 557 4.38 -9.10 12.79
C GLY A 557 5.76 -9.57 12.36
N LEU A 558 5.96 -10.88 12.15
CA LEU A 558 7.25 -11.39 11.70
C LEU A 558 7.48 -11.09 10.23
N LEU A 559 8.55 -10.35 9.94
CA LEU A 559 9.02 -10.04 8.60
C LEU A 559 10.30 -10.81 8.29
N ILE A 560 10.49 -11.18 7.02
CA ILE A 560 11.81 -11.56 6.53
C ILE A 560 12.71 -10.32 6.56
N ALA A 561 13.92 -10.47 7.07
CA ALA A 561 14.89 -9.39 7.19
C ALA A 561 16.29 -9.87 6.82
N TYR A 562 17.16 -8.91 6.51
CA TYR A 562 18.58 -9.15 6.40
C TYR A 562 19.33 -8.54 7.57
N ALA A 563 20.26 -9.32 8.12
CA ALA A 563 21.27 -8.87 9.05
C ALA A 563 22.57 -8.64 8.25
N GLU A 564 22.86 -7.38 7.93
CA GLU A 564 23.88 -6.98 6.97
C GLU A 564 24.95 -6.10 7.64
N GLU A 565 26.19 -6.21 7.14
CA GLU A 565 27.27 -5.27 7.42
C GLU A 565 27.63 -4.55 6.13
N HIS A 566 27.56 -3.22 6.14
CA HIS A 566 27.91 -2.37 5.01
C HIS A 566 29.08 -1.45 5.36
N GLU A 567 29.87 -1.06 4.37
CA GLU A 567 30.91 -0.05 4.55
C GLU A 567 30.45 1.26 3.92
N VAL A 568 30.30 2.30 4.76
CA VAL A 568 29.93 3.65 4.31
C VAL A 568 31.04 4.61 4.76
N ALA A 569 31.69 5.25 3.79
CA ALA A 569 32.80 6.19 4.05
C ALA A 569 33.90 5.62 4.97
N GLY A 570 34.27 4.35 4.78
CA GLY A 570 35.30 3.66 5.56
C GLY A 570 34.84 3.19 6.95
N LYS A 571 33.55 3.31 7.29
CA LYS A 571 32.97 2.81 8.54
C LYS A 571 32.06 1.61 8.27
N LYS A 572 32.29 0.52 9.00
CA LYS A 572 31.41 -0.65 9.03
C LYS A 572 30.15 -0.34 9.83
N ILE A 573 29.00 -0.43 9.18
CA ILE A 573 27.66 -0.25 9.75
C ILE A 573 26.97 -1.60 9.70
N LYS A 574 26.61 -2.12 10.88
CA LYS A 574 25.76 -3.30 11.00
C LYS A 574 24.31 -2.87 11.16
N SER A 575 23.39 -3.50 10.44
CA SER A 575 21.96 -3.25 10.61
C SER A 575 21.13 -4.50 10.33
N VAL A 576 19.97 -4.60 10.99
CA VAL A 576 18.93 -5.57 10.65
C VAL A 576 17.77 -4.81 10.04
N LYS A 577 17.46 -5.10 8.77
CA LYS A 577 16.38 -4.42 8.03
C LYS A 577 15.43 -5.43 7.42
N PRO A 578 14.10 -5.27 7.59
CA PRO A 578 13.12 -6.01 6.83
C PRO A 578 13.34 -5.88 5.32
N VAL A 579 12.90 -6.89 4.57
CA VAL A 579 13.03 -6.89 3.12
C VAL A 579 11.72 -6.48 2.43
N VAL A 580 11.85 -5.80 1.31
CA VAL A 580 10.76 -5.39 0.41
C VAL A 580 11.08 -5.85 -1.02
N SER A 581 10.16 -5.69 -1.96
CA SER A 581 10.47 -5.92 -3.38
C SER A 581 11.57 -4.97 -3.87
N ASP A 582 12.61 -5.51 -4.49
CA ASP A 582 13.65 -4.77 -5.22
C ASP A 582 13.20 -4.44 -6.65
N PHE A 583 14.07 -3.74 -7.39
CA PHE A 583 13.92 -3.56 -8.83
C PHE A 583 14.56 -4.74 -9.56
N ASP A 584 13.73 -5.66 -10.05
CA ASP A 584 14.20 -6.78 -10.83
C ASP A 584 14.74 -6.25 -12.17
N THR A 585 16.03 -6.45 -12.44
CA THR A 585 16.62 -6.01 -13.71
C THR A 585 15.96 -6.79 -14.85
N PHE A 586 15.43 -6.11 -15.85
CA PHE A 586 14.78 -6.73 -17.01
C PHE A 586 15.77 -6.91 -18.17
N THR A 587 16.35 -5.79 -18.64
CA THR A 587 17.46 -5.78 -19.60
C THR A 587 18.25 -4.47 -19.51
N VAL A 588 19.51 -4.48 -19.93
CA VAL A 588 20.39 -3.31 -19.97
C VAL A 588 20.95 -3.18 -21.37
N GLY A 589 20.85 -1.99 -21.94
CA GLY A 589 21.35 -1.70 -23.27
C GLY A 589 22.42 -0.65 -23.30
N SER A 590 23.28 -0.75 -24.30
CA SER A 590 24.43 0.14 -24.45
C SER A 590 24.72 0.45 -25.91
N ARG A 591 25.32 1.62 -26.15
CA ARG A 591 25.96 1.98 -27.42
C ARG A 591 27.45 2.23 -27.18
N GLY A 592 28.30 1.73 -28.08
CA GLY A 592 29.76 1.91 -27.99
C GLY A 592 30.47 0.91 -27.08
N VAL A 593 29.82 -0.22 -26.74
CA VAL A 593 30.35 -1.26 -25.85
C VAL A 593 30.22 -2.63 -26.52
N THR A 594 31.23 -3.47 -26.33
CA THR A 594 31.24 -4.86 -26.78
C THR A 594 30.97 -5.80 -25.61
N TYR A 595 30.15 -6.83 -25.84
CA TYR A 595 29.81 -7.84 -24.83
C TYR A 595 30.68 -9.07 -24.98
N GLU A 596 31.03 -9.68 -23.85
CA GLU A 596 31.69 -10.97 -23.82
C GLU A 596 30.69 -12.08 -24.20
N ARG A 597 31.20 -13.23 -24.67
CA ARG A 597 30.35 -14.35 -25.10
C ARG A 597 29.67 -15.00 -23.91
N LEU A 598 28.40 -15.37 -24.07
CA LEU A 598 27.63 -16.11 -23.07
C LEU A 598 28.31 -17.46 -22.77
N PRO A 599 28.47 -17.86 -21.49
CA PRO A 599 29.07 -19.14 -21.14
C PRO A 599 28.32 -20.32 -21.75
N GLU A 600 29.04 -21.34 -22.24
CA GLU A 600 28.44 -22.48 -22.96
C GLU A 600 27.33 -23.18 -22.18
N HIS A 601 27.48 -23.36 -20.87
CA HIS A 601 26.45 -23.97 -20.02
C HIS A 601 25.15 -23.14 -19.96
N GLN A 602 25.22 -21.81 -20.11
CA GLN A 602 24.04 -20.95 -20.20
C GLN A 602 23.43 -20.99 -21.61
N VAL A 603 24.26 -21.16 -22.65
CA VAL A 603 23.78 -21.40 -24.02
C VAL A 603 23.02 -22.73 -24.10
N ASP A 604 23.53 -23.78 -23.45
CA ASP A 604 22.84 -25.07 -23.34
C ASP A 604 21.49 -24.93 -22.62
N LEU A 605 21.47 -24.17 -21.51
CA LEU A 605 20.25 -23.89 -20.75
C LEU A 605 19.24 -23.08 -21.57
N MET A 606 19.71 -22.14 -22.39
CA MET A 606 18.88 -21.36 -23.29
C MET A 606 18.22 -22.24 -24.37
N ILE A 607 18.96 -23.18 -24.96
CA ILE A 607 18.39 -24.17 -25.90
C ILE A 607 17.35 -25.04 -25.20
N TRP A 608 17.67 -25.54 -24.00
CA TRP A 608 16.74 -26.31 -23.18
C TRP A 608 15.43 -25.52 -22.96
N SER A 609 15.53 -24.24 -22.61
CA SER A 609 14.37 -23.35 -22.41
C SER A 609 13.52 -23.20 -23.68
N LEU A 610 14.15 -23.10 -24.86
CA LEU A 610 13.43 -23.03 -26.13
C LEU A 610 12.68 -24.33 -26.45
N GLU A 611 13.29 -25.48 -26.17
CA GLU A 611 12.63 -26.78 -26.36
C GLU A 611 11.45 -26.98 -25.39
N GLN A 612 11.57 -26.54 -24.13
CA GLN A 612 10.44 -26.55 -23.21
C GLN A 612 9.33 -25.60 -23.66
N THR A 613 9.70 -24.44 -24.20
CA THR A 613 8.74 -23.48 -24.79
C THR A 613 8.00 -24.12 -25.97
N ARG A 614 8.72 -24.79 -26.87
CA ARG A 614 8.12 -25.55 -27.98
C ARG A 614 7.13 -26.60 -27.48
N ALA A 615 7.47 -27.35 -26.43
CA ALA A 615 6.59 -28.33 -25.82
C ALA A 615 5.32 -27.68 -25.25
N ILE A 616 5.44 -26.54 -24.59
CA ILE A 616 4.30 -25.75 -24.09
C ILE A 616 3.40 -25.31 -25.26
N LEU A 617 3.97 -24.73 -26.31
CA LEU A 617 3.21 -24.25 -27.48
C LEU A 617 2.50 -25.37 -28.24
N SER A 618 3.08 -26.58 -28.25
CA SER A 618 2.45 -27.76 -28.87
C SER A 618 1.18 -28.25 -28.16
N GLN A 619 0.93 -27.78 -26.94
CA GLN A 619 -0.21 -28.17 -26.11
C GLN A 619 -0.97 -26.92 -25.67
N PRO A 620 -1.86 -26.34 -26.49
CA PRO A 620 -2.64 -25.17 -26.07
C PRO A 620 -3.49 -25.49 -24.84
N GLY A 621 -3.71 -24.50 -23.96
CA GLY A 621 -4.46 -24.69 -22.73
C GLY A 621 -4.80 -23.37 -22.04
N THR A 622 -5.67 -23.45 -21.03
CA THR A 622 -6.21 -22.28 -20.32
C THR A 622 -5.31 -21.74 -19.20
N LYS A 623 -4.26 -22.49 -18.82
CA LYS A 623 -3.34 -22.11 -17.74
C LYS A 623 -2.40 -20.97 -18.17
N SER A 624 -2.05 -20.10 -17.23
CA SER A 624 -1.06 -19.04 -17.44
C SER A 624 0.32 -19.60 -17.76
N TRP A 625 1.18 -18.77 -18.35
CA TRP A 625 2.56 -19.13 -18.66
C TRP A 625 3.29 -19.66 -17.42
N THR A 626 3.18 -18.93 -16.31
CA THR A 626 3.81 -19.28 -15.04
C THR A 626 3.37 -20.65 -14.55
N SER A 627 2.06 -20.94 -14.55
CA SER A 627 1.54 -22.24 -14.11
C SER A 627 2.05 -23.40 -14.96
N ARG A 628 2.13 -23.22 -16.28
CA ARG A 628 2.63 -24.24 -17.20
C ARG A 628 4.15 -24.44 -17.07
N TRP A 629 4.89 -23.37 -16.81
CA TRP A 629 6.33 -23.46 -16.58
C TRP A 629 6.67 -24.13 -15.23
N LEU A 630 5.82 -23.96 -14.21
CA LEU A 630 5.98 -24.70 -12.95
C LEU A 630 5.89 -26.22 -13.16
N GLU A 631 5.05 -26.69 -14.08
CA GLU A 631 4.99 -28.12 -14.46
C GLU A 631 6.28 -28.58 -15.13
N VAL A 632 6.89 -27.74 -15.99
CA VAL A 632 8.21 -27.98 -16.58
C VAL A 632 9.27 -28.12 -15.48
N LEU A 633 9.28 -27.21 -14.51
CA LEU A 633 10.24 -27.27 -13.39
C LEU A 633 10.02 -28.48 -12.50
N GLN A 634 8.77 -28.87 -12.23
CA GLN A 634 8.47 -30.10 -11.48
C GLN A 634 9.01 -31.33 -12.19
N LYS A 635 8.81 -31.43 -13.52
CA LYS A 635 9.34 -32.52 -14.33
C LYS A 635 10.87 -32.51 -14.35
N ALA A 636 11.48 -31.36 -14.59
CA ALA A 636 12.93 -31.20 -14.56
C ALA A 636 13.54 -31.60 -13.21
N ASN A 637 12.87 -31.26 -12.10
CA ASN A 637 13.27 -31.66 -10.76
C ASN A 637 13.18 -33.18 -10.55
N GLN A 638 12.14 -33.84 -11.07
CA GLN A 638 12.02 -35.30 -11.04
C GLN A 638 13.12 -36.00 -11.87
N GLU A 639 13.57 -35.35 -12.95
CA GLU A 639 14.66 -35.80 -13.81
C GLU A 639 16.06 -35.44 -13.25
N GLY A 640 16.14 -34.76 -12.09
CA GLY A 640 17.40 -34.36 -11.46
C GLY A 640 18.11 -33.19 -12.14
N PHE A 641 17.40 -32.42 -12.97
CA PHE A 641 17.96 -31.27 -13.68
C PHE A 641 17.97 -30.01 -12.79
N HIS A 642 19.15 -29.71 -12.22
CA HIS A 642 19.38 -28.56 -11.35
C HIS A 642 20.56 -27.71 -11.87
N PRO A 643 20.32 -26.70 -12.71
CA PRO A 643 21.39 -25.82 -13.16
C PRO A 643 21.99 -25.04 -11.97
N THR A 644 23.31 -24.84 -12.01
CA THR A 644 23.99 -24.04 -10.99
C THR A 644 23.68 -22.57 -11.22
N LEU A 645 22.93 -21.96 -10.29
CA LEU A 645 22.59 -20.54 -10.35
C LEU A 645 23.75 -19.70 -9.80
N PRO A 646 24.33 -18.77 -10.57
CA PRO A 646 25.34 -17.85 -10.04
C PRO A 646 24.75 -16.92 -8.98
N GLN A 647 25.60 -16.29 -8.16
CA GLN A 647 25.19 -15.44 -7.03
C GLN A 647 24.12 -14.40 -7.39
N TYR A 648 24.36 -13.64 -8.47
CA TYR A 648 23.44 -12.62 -8.96
C TYR A 648 22.59 -13.08 -10.16
N GLY A 649 22.50 -14.39 -10.41
CA GLY A 649 21.80 -14.93 -11.58
C GLY A 649 22.67 -15.04 -12.83
N PHE A 650 22.05 -15.40 -13.95
CA PHE A 650 22.71 -15.65 -15.23
C PHE A 650 23.11 -14.37 -15.95
N GLY A 651 24.00 -14.47 -16.93
CA GLY A 651 24.54 -13.33 -17.67
C GLY A 651 25.86 -13.65 -18.37
N ASP A 652 26.15 -12.89 -19.43
CA ASP A 652 27.50 -12.85 -19.98
C ASP A 652 28.47 -12.15 -19.01
N PRO A 653 29.79 -12.38 -19.12
CA PRO A 653 30.75 -11.82 -18.17
C PRO A 653 30.75 -10.28 -18.09
N THR A 654 30.42 -9.57 -19.18
CA THR A 654 30.33 -8.10 -19.18
C THR A 654 29.11 -7.66 -18.37
N SER A 655 27.93 -8.19 -18.70
CA SER A 655 26.70 -7.89 -17.98
C SER A 655 26.75 -8.32 -16.51
N TYR A 656 27.40 -9.45 -16.20
CA TYR A 656 27.54 -9.93 -14.82
C TYR A 656 28.34 -8.96 -13.94
N LYS A 657 29.51 -8.50 -14.44
CA LYS A 657 30.33 -7.49 -13.74
C LYS A 657 29.55 -6.18 -13.55
N LEU A 658 28.80 -5.77 -14.57
CA LEU A 658 27.97 -4.57 -14.49
C LEU A 658 26.90 -4.67 -13.40
N ILE A 659 26.27 -5.84 -13.27
CA ILE A 659 25.29 -6.13 -12.22
C ILE A 659 25.96 -6.10 -10.83
N GLU A 660 27.14 -6.68 -10.69
CA GLU A 660 27.89 -6.61 -9.42
C GLU A 660 28.15 -5.16 -8.99
N GLU A 661 28.57 -4.30 -9.92
CA GLU A 661 28.86 -2.90 -9.64
C GLU A 661 27.60 -2.07 -9.34
N VAL A 662 26.47 -2.29 -10.01
CA VAL A 662 25.22 -1.57 -9.68
C VAL A 662 24.65 -2.03 -8.33
N ILE A 663 24.81 -3.30 -7.97
CA ILE A 663 24.43 -3.80 -6.63
C ILE A 663 25.27 -3.09 -5.57
N LYS A 664 26.59 -2.93 -5.78
CA LYS A 664 27.45 -2.14 -4.89
C LYS A 664 27.02 -0.67 -4.84
N ALA A 665 26.69 -0.06 -5.97
CA ALA A 665 26.26 1.34 -6.04
C ALA A 665 24.91 1.58 -5.33
N THR A 666 24.04 0.57 -5.28
CA THR A 666 22.68 0.67 -4.69
C THR A 666 22.55 -0.05 -3.34
N HIS A 667 23.64 -0.50 -2.72
CA HIS A 667 23.61 -1.35 -1.53
C HIS A 667 22.87 -0.73 -0.34
N ILE A 668 22.89 0.60 -0.18
CA ILE A 668 22.24 1.31 0.93
C ILE A 668 20.73 1.08 0.94
N SER A 669 20.10 1.11 -0.23
CA SER A 669 18.67 0.83 -0.40
C SER A 669 18.41 -0.65 -0.74
N GLY A 670 19.43 -1.37 -1.22
CA GLY A 670 19.27 -2.71 -1.77
C GLY A 670 18.37 -2.72 -3.01
N ALA A 671 18.32 -1.61 -3.74
CA ALA A 671 17.35 -1.41 -4.81
C ALA A 671 17.56 -2.33 -6.00
N VAL A 672 18.79 -2.75 -6.26
CA VAL A 672 19.12 -3.83 -7.20
C VAL A 672 19.88 -4.88 -6.41
N ARG A 673 19.41 -6.14 -6.47
CA ARG A 673 20.04 -7.25 -5.74
C ARG A 673 20.37 -8.45 -6.64
N HIS A 674 19.93 -8.42 -7.89
CA HIS A 674 20.18 -9.49 -8.84
C HIS A 674 20.20 -9.03 -10.30
N GLY A 675 20.69 -9.92 -11.15
CA GLY A 675 20.90 -9.74 -12.57
C GLY A 675 19.64 -9.80 -13.40
N ALA A 676 19.85 -9.66 -14.70
CA ALA A 676 18.80 -9.36 -15.65
C ALA A 676 17.97 -10.57 -16.07
N GLU A 677 16.65 -10.41 -16.09
CA GLU A 677 15.66 -11.41 -16.52
C GLU A 677 15.85 -11.84 -17.99
N CYS A 678 16.47 -10.99 -18.82
CA CYS A 678 16.85 -11.38 -20.18
C CYS A 678 17.77 -12.61 -20.25
N PHE A 679 18.48 -12.93 -19.15
CA PHE A 679 19.32 -14.13 -19.01
C PHE A 679 18.68 -15.23 -18.17
N ASN A 680 17.47 -15.04 -17.64
CA ASN A 680 16.79 -16.04 -16.83
C ASN A 680 16.17 -17.14 -17.72
N PHE A 681 17.02 -18.06 -18.17
CA PHE A 681 16.63 -19.17 -19.05
C PHE A 681 15.99 -20.33 -18.28
N TYR A 682 16.30 -20.49 -16.98
CA TYR A 682 15.75 -21.59 -16.19
C TYR A 682 14.28 -21.35 -15.81
N PHE A 683 13.93 -20.10 -15.52
CA PHE A 683 12.57 -19.73 -15.15
C PHE A 683 12.15 -18.42 -15.84
N PRO A 684 11.91 -18.43 -17.16
CA PRO A 684 11.45 -17.25 -17.90
C PRO A 684 10.09 -16.82 -17.36
N GLN A 685 10.06 -15.69 -16.67
CA GLN A 685 8.86 -15.25 -15.95
C GLN A 685 7.82 -14.64 -16.88
N GLU A 686 6.61 -14.42 -16.34
CA GLU A 686 5.57 -13.66 -17.03
C GLU A 686 6.04 -12.23 -17.36
N LEU A 687 5.49 -11.63 -18.42
CA LEU A 687 5.83 -10.26 -18.80
C LEU A 687 4.94 -9.30 -18.01
N ASP A 688 5.52 -8.24 -17.48
CA ASP A 688 4.81 -7.22 -16.70
C ASP A 688 4.06 -6.25 -17.60
N SER A 689 3.01 -5.62 -17.04
CA SER A 689 2.24 -4.57 -17.71
C SER A 689 2.95 -3.21 -17.71
N GLU A 690 3.89 -3.01 -16.78
CA GLU A 690 4.61 -1.76 -16.57
C GLU A 690 6.10 -2.05 -16.31
N TYR A 691 6.97 -1.14 -16.78
CA TYR A 691 8.42 -1.22 -16.66
C TYR A 691 8.98 0.15 -16.27
N LEU A 692 10.02 0.17 -15.44
CA LEU A 692 10.82 1.35 -15.19
C LEU A 692 11.96 1.41 -16.20
N VAL A 693 11.95 2.42 -17.06
CA VAL A 693 13.04 2.73 -17.98
C VAL A 693 13.90 3.83 -17.38
N VAL A 694 15.19 3.56 -17.22
CA VAL A 694 16.20 4.53 -16.78
C VAL A 694 17.06 4.92 -17.99
N TRP A 695 17.03 6.20 -18.33
CA TRP A 695 17.71 6.75 -19.50
C TRP A 695 17.95 8.26 -19.34
N ASP A 696 19.16 8.70 -19.63
CA ASP A 696 19.61 10.10 -19.49
C ASP A 696 18.98 11.07 -20.52
N GLY A 697 18.45 10.54 -21.63
CA GLY A 697 17.83 11.35 -22.68
C GLY A 697 16.39 11.81 -22.40
N PHE A 698 15.82 11.48 -21.24
CA PHE A 698 14.53 12.02 -20.81
C PHE A 698 14.67 13.47 -20.31
N LYS A 699 13.62 14.29 -20.52
CA LYS A 699 13.68 15.75 -20.28
C LYS A 699 13.62 16.16 -18.81
N ASP A 700 12.76 15.51 -18.02
CA ASP A 700 12.45 15.95 -16.65
C ASP A 700 13.25 15.18 -15.60
N LYS A 701 13.13 13.85 -15.63
CA LYS A 701 13.88 12.91 -14.79
C LYS A 701 14.54 11.88 -15.68
N PRO A 702 15.72 11.36 -15.33
CA PRO A 702 16.41 10.33 -16.11
C PRO A 702 15.75 8.94 -15.97
N TRP A 703 14.45 8.89 -15.69
CA TRP A 703 13.65 7.67 -15.67
C TRP A 703 12.17 7.95 -15.95
N ALA A 704 11.48 6.95 -16.49
CA ALA A 704 10.04 6.97 -16.77
C ALA A 704 9.44 5.57 -16.63
N TYR A 705 8.15 5.49 -16.28
CA TYR A 705 7.39 4.25 -16.31
C TYR A 705 6.72 4.10 -17.67
N HIS A 706 6.91 2.94 -18.30
CA HIS A 706 6.39 2.61 -19.62
C HIS A 706 5.52 1.36 -19.51
N ASN A 707 4.38 1.32 -20.19
CA ASN A 707 3.72 0.04 -20.44
C ASN A 707 4.50 -0.80 -21.46
N GLN A 708 4.11 -2.06 -21.66
CA GLN A 708 4.79 -2.96 -22.59
C GLN A 708 4.93 -2.38 -24.02
N THR A 709 3.89 -1.77 -24.58
CA THR A 709 3.93 -1.18 -25.93
C THR A 709 4.91 0.00 -25.99
N GLU A 710 4.87 0.89 -24.99
CA GLU A 710 5.77 2.04 -24.88
C GLU A 710 7.23 1.62 -24.69
N LEU A 711 7.47 0.50 -23.99
CA LEU A 711 8.81 -0.08 -23.85
C LEU A 711 9.29 -0.65 -25.19
N GLN A 712 8.46 -1.40 -25.90
CA GLN A 712 8.81 -1.95 -27.22
C GLN A 712 9.14 -0.81 -28.22
N ASP A 713 8.33 0.25 -28.26
CA ASP A 713 8.60 1.43 -29.09
C ASP A 713 9.94 2.10 -28.72
N PHE A 714 10.22 2.25 -27.42
CA PHE A 714 11.49 2.78 -26.92
C PHE A 714 12.67 1.92 -27.38
N LEU A 715 12.60 0.61 -27.16
CA LEU A 715 13.65 -0.34 -27.54
C LEU A 715 13.90 -0.33 -29.05
N ALA A 716 12.84 -0.32 -29.87
CA ALA A 716 12.95 -0.24 -31.33
C ALA A 716 13.65 1.05 -31.79
N SER A 717 13.35 2.19 -31.18
CA SER A 717 14.05 3.46 -31.44
C SER A 717 15.53 3.39 -31.06
N ARG A 718 15.85 2.75 -29.92
CA ARG A 718 17.24 2.58 -29.46
C ARG A 718 18.06 1.69 -30.39
N ILE A 719 17.47 0.62 -30.94
CA ILE A 719 18.14 -0.22 -31.95
C ILE A 719 18.53 0.63 -33.18
N GLN A 720 17.63 1.49 -33.66
CA GLN A 720 17.91 2.38 -34.81
C GLN A 720 19.04 3.39 -34.52
N GLU A 721 19.25 3.75 -33.27
CA GLU A 721 20.31 4.66 -32.82
C GLU A 721 21.65 3.94 -32.52
N GLY A 722 21.70 2.64 -32.77
CA GLY A 722 22.91 1.81 -32.62
C GLY A 722 23.11 1.23 -31.23
N TYR A 723 22.07 1.17 -30.39
CA TYR A 723 22.14 0.45 -29.13
C TYR A 723 21.98 -1.06 -29.36
N SER A 724 22.72 -1.85 -28.58
CA SER A 724 22.57 -3.30 -28.46
C SER A 724 22.20 -3.66 -27.03
N PHE A 725 21.41 -4.71 -26.87
CA PHE A 725 21.01 -5.25 -25.57
C PHE A 725 20.64 -6.74 -25.69
N PRO A 726 20.84 -7.54 -24.64
CA PRO A 726 20.40 -8.93 -24.58
C PRO A 726 18.88 -9.02 -24.49
N ILE A 727 18.32 -10.07 -25.09
CA ILE A 727 16.89 -10.41 -25.08
C ILE A 727 16.72 -11.89 -24.74
N ASN A 728 15.74 -12.24 -23.90
CA ASN A 728 15.45 -13.65 -23.65
C ASN A 728 14.75 -14.25 -24.89
N PRO A 729 15.24 -15.35 -25.47
CA PRO A 729 14.69 -15.88 -26.72
C PRO A 729 13.32 -16.54 -26.55
N VAL A 730 12.82 -16.69 -25.32
CA VAL A 730 11.45 -17.13 -25.05
C VAL A 730 10.43 -16.01 -25.28
N TRP A 731 10.80 -14.74 -25.03
CA TRP A 731 9.90 -13.59 -25.23
C TRP A 731 9.33 -13.48 -26.66
N PRO A 732 10.13 -13.56 -27.74
CA PRO A 732 9.60 -13.49 -29.11
C PRO A 732 8.69 -14.67 -29.48
N LEU A 733 8.76 -15.78 -28.76
CA LEU A 733 7.85 -16.92 -28.97
C LEU A 733 6.50 -16.74 -28.27
N ARG A 734 6.43 -15.82 -27.30
CA ARG A 734 5.23 -15.57 -26.49
C ARG A 734 4.42 -14.39 -26.99
N ASP A 735 5.06 -13.40 -27.61
CA ASP A 735 4.44 -12.12 -27.94
C ASP A 735 4.98 -11.55 -29.27
N GLU A 736 4.07 -11.08 -30.12
CA GLU A 736 4.40 -10.55 -31.45
C GLU A 736 5.24 -9.25 -31.38
N GLY A 737 4.97 -8.39 -30.39
CA GLY A 737 5.74 -7.17 -30.20
C GLY A 737 7.19 -7.48 -29.80
N TRP A 738 7.40 -8.45 -28.93
CA TRP A 738 8.75 -8.94 -28.58
C TRP A 738 9.47 -9.63 -29.73
N TYR A 739 8.73 -10.33 -30.62
CA TYR A 739 9.28 -10.84 -31.87
C TYR A 739 9.78 -9.72 -32.77
N ALA A 740 9.03 -8.62 -32.91
CA ALA A 740 9.48 -7.48 -33.70
C ALA A 740 10.78 -6.85 -33.17
N ILE A 741 10.97 -6.81 -31.85
CA ILE A 741 12.23 -6.36 -31.22
C ILE A 741 13.37 -7.33 -31.50
N PHE A 742 13.13 -8.63 -31.34
CA PHE A 742 14.12 -9.67 -31.66
C PHE A 742 14.58 -9.58 -33.12
N ASP A 743 13.66 -9.53 -34.07
CA ASP A 743 13.93 -9.41 -35.51
C ASP A 743 14.67 -8.10 -35.85
N ALA A 744 14.36 -7.00 -35.17
CA ALA A 744 15.11 -5.75 -35.29
C ALA A 744 16.57 -5.90 -34.79
N LEU A 745 16.80 -6.59 -33.67
CA LEU A 745 18.15 -6.88 -33.16
C LEU A 745 18.93 -7.81 -34.10
N VAL A 746 18.28 -8.84 -34.64
CA VAL A 746 18.86 -9.76 -35.64
C VAL A 746 19.33 -9.00 -36.87
N ARG A 747 18.50 -8.11 -37.41
CA ARG A 747 18.88 -7.27 -38.56
C ARG A 747 19.97 -6.25 -38.25
N ALA A 748 20.02 -5.71 -37.04
CA ALA A 748 21.07 -4.79 -36.62
C ALA A 748 22.42 -5.49 -36.45
N GLY A 749 22.43 -6.77 -36.03
CA GLY A 749 23.60 -7.64 -35.95
C GLY A 749 24.66 -7.28 -34.89
N ALA A 750 24.64 -6.06 -34.34
CA ALA A 750 25.60 -5.57 -33.37
C ALA A 750 25.51 -6.34 -32.03
N CYS A 751 26.62 -6.92 -31.58
CA CYS A 751 26.80 -7.68 -30.34
C CYS A 751 25.97 -8.98 -30.20
N LEU A 752 25.04 -9.27 -31.13
CA LEU A 752 24.13 -10.40 -31.06
C LEU A 752 24.85 -11.75 -30.98
N ASN A 753 25.94 -11.93 -31.74
CA ASN A 753 26.74 -13.15 -31.75
C ASN A 753 27.38 -13.49 -30.39
N SER A 754 27.47 -12.51 -29.48
CA SER A 754 27.96 -12.74 -28.11
C SER A 754 26.93 -13.50 -27.28
N TRP A 755 25.64 -13.25 -27.50
CA TRP A 755 24.53 -13.90 -26.78
C TRP A 755 23.95 -15.10 -27.54
N PHE A 756 23.92 -15.04 -28.87
CA PHE A 756 23.44 -16.10 -29.76
C PHE A 756 24.57 -16.52 -30.72
N PRO A 757 25.48 -17.40 -30.29
CA PRO A 757 26.57 -17.85 -31.16
C PRO A 757 26.01 -18.55 -32.42
N PRO A 758 26.42 -18.13 -33.64
CA PRO A 758 25.86 -18.67 -34.89
C PRO A 758 25.94 -20.19 -35.03
N GLU A 759 27.03 -20.80 -34.55
CA GLU A 759 27.24 -22.25 -34.58
C GLU A 759 26.25 -23.03 -33.72
N ARG A 760 25.59 -22.37 -32.76
CA ARG A 760 24.58 -22.96 -31.87
C ARG A 760 23.16 -22.85 -32.43
N ARG A 761 22.98 -22.15 -33.56
CA ARG A 761 21.73 -22.04 -34.35
C ARG A 761 20.51 -21.56 -33.54
N ILE A 762 20.72 -20.66 -32.57
CA ILE A 762 19.65 -20.18 -31.68
C ILE A 762 18.62 -19.33 -32.43
N VAL A 763 19.09 -18.44 -33.31
CA VAL A 763 18.21 -17.58 -34.10
C VAL A 763 17.32 -18.43 -35.01
N GLU A 764 17.90 -19.41 -35.68
CA GLU A 764 17.18 -20.36 -36.52
C GLU A 764 16.18 -21.19 -35.73
N LEU A 765 16.51 -21.58 -34.49
CA LEU A 765 15.60 -22.32 -33.62
C LEU A 765 14.37 -21.48 -33.22
N VAL A 766 14.56 -20.20 -32.89
CA VAL A 766 13.47 -19.27 -32.60
C VAL A 766 12.55 -19.12 -33.82
N GLU A 767 13.13 -18.91 -35.01
CA GLU A 767 12.39 -18.81 -36.27
C GLU A 767 11.61 -20.10 -36.60
N GLU A 768 12.23 -21.27 -36.39
CA GLU A 768 11.59 -22.57 -36.60
C GLU A 768 10.37 -22.74 -35.69
N ILE A 769 10.51 -22.46 -34.39
CA ILE A 769 9.40 -22.55 -33.43
C ILE A 769 8.31 -21.55 -33.80
N ARG A 770 8.67 -20.31 -34.12
CA ARG A 770 7.71 -19.26 -34.50
C ARG A 770 6.95 -19.61 -35.77
N SER A 771 7.62 -20.18 -36.77
CA SER A 771 6.98 -20.61 -38.02
C SER A 771 5.97 -21.75 -37.79
N THR A 772 6.22 -22.61 -36.81
CA THR A 772 5.33 -23.70 -36.39
C THR A 772 4.15 -23.18 -35.56
N PHE A 773 4.40 -22.16 -34.73
CA PHE A 773 3.43 -21.57 -33.80
C PHE A 773 3.33 -20.04 -34.02
N PRO A 774 2.72 -19.58 -35.13
CA PRO A 774 2.71 -18.18 -35.53
C PRO A 774 1.91 -17.28 -34.58
N ASP A 775 0.96 -17.85 -33.86
CA ASP A 775 0.16 -17.11 -32.87
C ASP A 775 0.87 -17.02 -31.49
N GLY A 776 2.01 -17.69 -31.32
CA GLY A 776 2.75 -17.71 -30.06
C GLY A 776 1.97 -18.36 -28.91
N PHE A 777 2.18 -17.86 -27.69
CA PHE A 777 1.49 -18.35 -26.51
C PHE A 777 0.11 -17.70 -26.37
N GLN A 778 -0.95 -18.51 -26.39
CA GLN A 778 -2.32 -18.06 -26.15
C GLN A 778 -2.84 -18.67 -24.84
N ALA A 779 -3.22 -17.84 -23.88
CA ALA A 779 -3.99 -18.27 -22.71
C ALA A 779 -5.48 -17.94 -22.96
N ASP A 780 -6.37 -18.92 -22.79
CA ASP A 780 -7.81 -18.65 -22.74
C ASP A 780 -8.10 -17.83 -21.48
N SER A 781 -8.20 -16.52 -21.60
CA SER A 781 -8.58 -15.64 -20.50
C SER A 781 -10.07 -15.85 -20.16
N THR A 782 -10.38 -16.60 -19.10
CA THR A 782 -11.65 -16.43 -18.40
C THR A 782 -11.62 -15.11 -17.60
N PRO A 783 -12.62 -14.23 -17.75
CA PRO A 783 -12.65 -12.89 -17.15
C PRO A 783 -13.05 -12.93 -15.67
N ALA A 784 -12.24 -13.54 -14.82
CA ALA A 784 -12.47 -13.58 -13.37
C ALA A 784 -11.18 -13.35 -12.59
N GLU A 785 -10.50 -12.22 -12.86
CA GLU A 785 -9.53 -11.57 -11.96
C GLU A 785 -9.16 -10.18 -12.49
N LEU A 786 -10.17 -9.41 -12.92
CA LEU A 786 -10.04 -8.00 -13.24
C LEU A 786 -10.68 -7.18 -12.12
N ASP A 787 -9.86 -6.83 -11.13
CA ASP A 787 -10.05 -5.55 -10.44
C ASP A 787 -8.86 -4.67 -10.85
N HIS A 788 -9.07 -3.94 -11.95
CA HIS A 788 -8.40 -2.69 -12.35
C HIS A 788 -8.98 -2.28 -13.71
N GLU A 789 -10.17 -1.69 -13.69
CA GLU A 789 -10.60 -0.51 -14.45
C GLU A 789 -10.26 -0.27 -15.95
N GLU A 790 -9.60 -1.17 -16.69
CA GLU A 790 -9.10 -0.87 -18.05
C GLU A 790 -9.32 -1.95 -19.11
N HIS A 791 -10.40 -2.73 -18.98
CA HIS A 791 -11.16 -3.09 -20.18
C HIS A 791 -11.73 -1.84 -20.91
N ALA A 792 -11.65 -0.65 -20.28
CA ALA A 792 -12.04 0.65 -20.82
C ALA A 792 -11.04 1.27 -21.83
N ASN A 793 -9.75 0.90 -21.81
CA ASN A 793 -8.77 1.41 -22.80
C ASN A 793 -8.69 0.57 -24.08
N LEU A 794 -9.14 -0.69 -24.04
CA LEU A 794 -9.28 -1.55 -25.22
C LEU A 794 -10.28 -0.97 -26.26
N ALA A 795 -11.20 -0.12 -25.82
CA ALA A 795 -12.12 0.63 -26.70
C ALA A 795 -11.52 1.93 -27.27
N ARG A 796 -10.49 2.52 -26.63
CA ARG A 796 -9.83 3.76 -27.10
C ARG A 796 -8.76 3.50 -28.18
N PHE A 797 -8.16 2.31 -28.22
CA PHE A 797 -7.16 1.99 -29.25
C PHE A 797 -7.77 1.60 -30.62
N LYS A 798 -9.04 1.17 -30.66
CA LYS A 798 -9.82 1.10 -31.91
C LYS A 798 -9.93 2.48 -32.61
N ALA A 799 -9.63 3.58 -31.91
CA ALA A 799 -9.62 4.94 -32.46
C ALA A 799 -8.26 5.41 -33.05
N ARG A 800 -7.17 4.62 -32.97
CA ARG A 800 -5.89 4.93 -33.66
C ARG A 800 -5.79 4.36 -35.09
N LYS A 801 -6.96 4.10 -35.67
CA LYS A 801 -7.28 4.16 -37.13
C LYS A 801 -6.77 5.44 -37.84
N ARG A 802 -6.16 6.39 -37.12
CA ARG A 802 -5.47 7.59 -37.64
C ARG A 802 -4.07 7.35 -38.24
N TRP A 803 -3.43 6.19 -38.05
CA TRP A 803 -2.14 5.89 -38.72
C TRP A 803 -2.27 5.40 -40.17
N ARG A 804 -3.50 5.21 -40.70
CA ARG A 804 -3.74 4.97 -42.15
C ARG A 804 -3.84 6.26 -42.99
N LYS A 805 -3.62 7.45 -42.42
CA LYS A 805 -3.64 8.74 -43.16
C LYS A 805 -2.28 9.41 -43.34
N LEU A 806 -1.18 8.74 -42.96
CA LEU A 806 0.21 9.21 -43.19
C LEU A 806 0.98 8.35 -44.22
N ARG A 807 0.29 7.49 -44.97
CA ARG A 807 0.79 6.85 -46.20
C ARG A 807 -0.13 7.17 -47.38
N SER A 808 -0.16 8.44 -47.80
CA SER A 808 -0.79 8.86 -49.07
C SER A 808 -0.19 10.14 -49.66
N ILE A 809 1.05 10.51 -49.31
CA ILE A 809 1.80 11.54 -50.06
C ILE A 809 3.27 11.10 -50.14
N ARG A 810 3.55 10.11 -51.00
CA ARG A 810 4.88 9.90 -51.58
C ARG A 810 4.78 9.02 -52.84
N THR A 811 4.03 9.52 -53.81
CA THR A 811 4.19 9.16 -55.22
C THR A 811 3.57 10.28 -56.06
N LEU A 812 4.41 11.25 -56.43
CA LEU A 812 4.38 12.08 -57.65
C LEU A 812 5.25 13.31 -57.42
N GLY A 813 6.32 13.46 -58.21
CA GLY A 813 7.09 14.71 -58.28
C GLY A 813 8.60 14.62 -58.11
N VAL A 814 9.26 13.69 -58.80
CA VAL A 814 10.62 13.95 -59.29
C VAL A 814 10.46 14.93 -60.47
N MET A 815 10.88 16.19 -60.32
CA MET A 815 11.60 16.98 -61.34
C MET A 815 11.61 18.49 -61.02
N LYS A 816 12.77 19.09 -61.31
CA LYS A 816 13.09 20.53 -61.44
C LYS A 816 13.42 21.32 -60.17
N SER A 817 14.67 21.17 -59.74
CA SER A 817 15.55 22.31 -59.45
C SER A 817 16.21 22.76 -60.75
N ILE A 818 15.99 24.02 -61.17
CA ILE A 818 16.91 24.90 -61.92
C ILE A 818 16.24 26.28 -62.07
N SER A 819 17.04 27.33 -61.85
CA SER A 819 16.90 28.71 -62.34
C SER A 819 16.19 29.77 -61.47
N MET A 820 17.05 30.51 -60.77
CA MET A 820 17.24 31.97 -60.81
C MET A 820 16.11 32.93 -60.40
N GLN A 821 16.49 33.80 -59.45
CA GLN A 821 16.36 35.26 -59.44
C GLN A 821 14.96 35.87 -59.64
N SER A 822 14.48 36.59 -58.63
CA SER A 822 14.49 38.07 -58.59
C SER A 822 13.36 38.59 -57.69
N THR A 823 13.75 39.33 -56.66
CA THR A 823 13.25 40.67 -56.31
C THR A 823 11.76 41.00 -56.49
N VAL A 824 11.13 41.44 -55.40
CA VAL A 824 10.45 42.75 -55.18
C VAL A 824 9.15 42.59 -54.39
N GLU A 825 9.10 43.40 -53.31
CA GLU A 825 8.01 43.82 -52.41
C GLU A 825 7.45 42.85 -51.36
#